data_AF-A0A7C1DBZ6-F1
#
_entry.id   AF-A0A7C1DBZ6-F1
#
_cell.length_a   1.000
_cell.length_b   1.000
_cell.length_c   1.000
_cell.angle_alpha   90.00
_cell.angle_beta   90.00
_cell.angle_gamma   90.00
#
_symmetry.space_group_name_H-M   'P 1'
#
loop_
_entity.id
_entity.type
_entity.pdbx_description
1 polymer ?
#
loop_
_entity_poly.entity_id
_entity_poly.type
_entity_poly.pdbx_seq_one_letter_code
_entity_poly.pdbx_strand_id
1 'polypeptide(L)'
;MAVINLTIDGKDVEAKAGSTVLQAARQANIPIPTICDHKDLSPYGACRMCIVEIEGVRGYPTSCTTPAVEGMQVRTRSPELETLRRRTLEMMLSGHPNSCLVCVHRKACEALRPRPTKAGRTTRCGFCSNREECALRSMALQAGQRDLRLPTLYAAHNLERDDPFMDRDYNLCILCARCWRICEKIHGKPAISIINRGKQARVGTAFNKSHVHSGCTFCGSCIDICPTGTLSDRFARWQGRPDAREVSTCILCPEGCSLTAYTKGGQLVSTAMTAFEPEASLCALGRFGCAQIVNAPVRLLRPAIKDNGKPFAVDWDSALDAAADGLRNHSGSLGILVSQATSREDRFLYRRLARALGAKIAVIPTVPAGRKQPLPKWLAGIKDKNVTGLILGGNFLDEEQLAGLGFLLIIDGLLSPVQERADVLLPAALLFETAGTFRTAAGRVKTLVKTSRAPGMARPEWEILRALGQRLGLKALAFDSLAEISAAVGNDRAPKAFKGGPRHDVRRVPAFFRGHRTADLVPALTAFGLPAAASLSEKSDAADGFALLEKRELVPNMHLLRIKAPQVAAYAKPGQFVILMARETSERTPFTLADWDAKDGSISLIIEEVGRSSRELVSLTKGDRLAHVSGPLGNAFPIEKKGTVVLGGGCYGIGGILPLARALRETGNRVISVIEAASAYLLFWEEELRTVSHEVRVATKDGSRGTLGGVQEVFQQIVDQQGQVDMFIAMGCTFMMRMVAEQTKPWNVPTFVALNPIMVDGTGMCGACRVSVHEETKFACIDGPFFDAHGVDWDELACRKNAYAREEVEALPQTVDLNALMFPGTTCQGRGCGR
;
A
#
# COMPACT_ATOMS: atom_id res chain seq x y z
N MET A 1 -4.96 -44.90 -15.11
CA MET A 1 -4.99 -43.90 -16.21
C MET A 1 -3.89 -44.30 -17.18
N ALA A 2 -4.18 -44.38 -18.48
CA ALA A 2 -3.18 -44.71 -19.48
C ALA A 2 -2.05 -43.66 -19.49
N VAL A 3 -0.81 -44.13 -19.61
CA VAL A 3 0.36 -43.29 -19.85
C VAL A 3 0.51 -43.15 -21.36
N ILE A 4 0.87 -41.95 -21.81
CA ILE A 4 1.21 -41.69 -23.21
C ILE A 4 2.65 -41.20 -23.32
N ASN A 5 3.32 -41.56 -24.41
CA ASN A 5 4.67 -41.10 -24.73
C ASN A 5 4.61 -40.07 -25.84
N LEU A 6 5.33 -38.97 -25.66
CA LEU A 6 5.51 -37.93 -26.66
C LEU A 6 6.95 -37.43 -26.61
N THR A 7 7.44 -36.86 -27.70
CA THR A 7 8.79 -36.30 -27.76
C THR A 7 8.70 -34.78 -27.75
N ILE A 8 9.36 -34.13 -26.78
CA ILE A 8 9.43 -32.66 -26.68
C ILE A 8 10.89 -32.22 -26.77
N ASP A 9 11.24 -31.43 -27.78
CA ASP A 9 12.61 -30.99 -28.06
C ASP A 9 13.62 -32.16 -28.13
N GLY A 10 13.20 -33.28 -28.73
CA GLY A 10 14.01 -34.50 -28.84
C GLY A 10 14.13 -35.32 -27.55
N LYS A 11 13.43 -34.94 -26.48
CA LYS A 11 13.37 -35.71 -25.23
C LYS A 11 12.07 -36.50 -25.15
N ASP A 12 12.16 -37.77 -24.79
CA ASP A 12 10.99 -38.59 -24.50
C ASP A 12 10.36 -38.17 -23.18
N VAL A 13 9.06 -37.94 -23.24
CA VAL A 13 8.24 -37.43 -22.14
C VAL A 13 7.07 -38.39 -21.94
N GLU A 14 6.99 -38.97 -20.75
CA GLU A 14 5.82 -39.69 -20.29
C GLU A 14 4.81 -38.72 -19.69
N ALA A 15 3.57 -38.78 -20.14
CA ALA A 15 2.49 -37.95 -19.63
C ALA A 15 1.23 -38.77 -19.38
N LYS A 16 0.35 -38.26 -18.52
CA LYS A 16 -0.96 -38.89 -18.29
C LYS A 16 -1.87 -38.62 -19.50
N ALA A 17 -2.57 -39.64 -19.98
CA ALA A 17 -3.60 -39.46 -21.00
C ALA A 17 -4.63 -38.40 -20.57
N GLY A 18 -4.97 -37.47 -21.47
CA GLY A 18 -5.84 -36.33 -21.19
C GLY A 18 -5.12 -35.08 -20.66
N SER A 19 -3.80 -35.15 -20.43
CA SER A 19 -3.00 -33.95 -20.14
C SER A 19 -2.82 -33.07 -21.38
N THR A 20 -2.55 -31.78 -21.18
CA THR A 20 -2.16 -30.90 -22.27
C THR A 20 -0.66 -30.95 -22.52
N VAL A 21 -0.20 -30.52 -23.70
CA VAL A 21 1.23 -30.44 -24.04
C VAL A 21 2.00 -29.61 -22.99
N LEU A 22 1.41 -28.54 -22.47
CA LEU A 22 2.02 -27.74 -21.40
C LEU A 22 2.15 -28.52 -20.09
N GLN A 23 1.15 -29.33 -19.74
CA GLN A 23 1.20 -30.14 -18.52
C GLN A 23 2.25 -31.25 -18.63
N ALA A 24 2.33 -31.91 -19.79
CA ALA A 24 3.39 -32.87 -20.11
C ALA A 24 4.78 -32.22 -20.04
N ALA A 25 4.96 -31.07 -20.67
CA ALA A 25 6.22 -30.31 -20.62
C ALA A 25 6.60 -29.93 -19.19
N ARG A 26 5.65 -29.48 -18.35
CA ARG A 26 5.92 -29.16 -16.94
C ARG A 26 6.32 -30.38 -16.11
N GLN A 27 5.69 -31.54 -16.34
CA GLN A 27 6.06 -32.79 -15.67
C GLN A 27 7.50 -33.21 -16.03
N ALA A 28 7.91 -32.98 -17.28
CA ALA A 28 9.27 -33.23 -17.76
C ALA A 28 10.27 -32.10 -17.47
N ASN A 29 9.89 -31.06 -16.69
CA ASN A 29 10.72 -29.88 -16.43
C ASN A 29 11.19 -29.13 -17.70
N ILE A 30 10.39 -29.15 -18.77
CA ILE A 30 10.64 -28.43 -20.01
C ILE A 30 9.93 -27.06 -19.94
N PRO A 31 10.67 -25.94 -19.98
CA PRO A 31 10.08 -24.61 -19.79
C PRO A 31 9.35 -24.14 -21.05
N ILE A 32 8.05 -23.87 -20.92
CA ILE A 32 7.26 -23.16 -21.93
C ILE A 32 6.72 -21.86 -21.30
N PRO A 33 6.97 -20.68 -21.89
CA PRO A 33 6.58 -19.41 -21.30
C PRO A 33 5.05 -19.25 -21.28
N THR A 34 4.49 -18.88 -20.13
CA THR A 34 3.04 -18.70 -19.97
C THR A 34 2.73 -17.48 -19.09
N ILE A 35 1.65 -16.74 -19.42
CA ILE A 35 1.13 -15.65 -18.57
C ILE A 35 -0.33 -15.83 -18.18
N CYS A 36 -1.22 -16.32 -19.06
CA CYS A 36 -2.64 -16.51 -18.69
C CYS A 36 -2.93 -17.86 -18.04
N ASP A 37 -2.04 -18.83 -18.21
CA ASP A 37 -2.18 -20.18 -17.68
C ASP A 37 -1.89 -20.22 -16.16
N HIS A 38 -2.65 -20.98 -15.39
CA HIS A 38 -2.39 -21.23 -13.98
C HIS A 38 -2.79 -22.67 -13.65
N LYS A 39 -2.02 -23.38 -12.82
CA LYS A 39 -2.23 -24.81 -12.54
C LYS A 39 -3.63 -25.14 -12.00
N ASP A 40 -4.21 -24.24 -11.22
CA ASP A 40 -5.52 -24.40 -10.57
C ASP A 40 -6.69 -23.90 -11.43
N LEU A 41 -6.40 -23.36 -12.62
CA LEU A 41 -7.40 -22.87 -13.57
C LEU A 41 -7.43 -23.76 -14.81
N SER A 42 -8.58 -23.79 -15.49
CA SER A 42 -8.69 -24.48 -16.78
C SER A 42 -7.71 -23.93 -17.84
N PRO A 43 -7.46 -24.64 -18.93
CA PRO A 43 -6.83 -24.05 -20.10
C PRO A 43 -7.59 -22.82 -20.63
N TYR A 44 -6.87 -21.83 -21.18
CA TYR A 44 -7.48 -20.60 -21.72
C TYR A 44 -6.87 -20.09 -23.03
N GLY A 45 -5.55 -20.17 -23.22
CA GLY A 45 -4.90 -19.86 -24.49
C GLY A 45 -4.82 -18.37 -24.89
N ALA A 46 -5.41 -17.43 -24.14
CA ALA A 46 -5.49 -16.04 -24.60
C ALA A 46 -4.15 -15.30 -24.75
N CYS A 47 -3.16 -15.56 -23.88
CA CYS A 47 -1.89 -14.83 -23.95
C CYS A 47 -0.99 -15.27 -25.11
N ARG A 48 -1.23 -16.44 -25.72
CA ARG A 48 -0.42 -17.01 -26.81
C ARG A 48 1.09 -17.15 -26.57
N MET A 49 1.61 -16.87 -25.38
CA MET A 49 3.05 -17.09 -25.08
C MET A 49 3.45 -18.56 -25.15
N CYS A 50 2.50 -19.46 -24.91
CA CYS A 50 2.70 -20.91 -24.89
C CYS A 50 2.63 -21.59 -26.26
N ILE A 51 2.68 -20.84 -27.36
CA ILE A 51 2.71 -21.43 -28.70
C ILE A 51 3.90 -22.38 -28.85
N VAL A 52 3.67 -23.50 -29.52
CA VAL A 52 4.64 -24.55 -29.84
C VAL A 52 4.45 -24.98 -31.27
N GLU A 53 5.44 -25.68 -31.82
CA GLU A 53 5.37 -26.32 -33.13
C GLU A 53 5.15 -27.82 -32.91
N ILE A 54 4.24 -28.43 -33.66
CA ILE A 54 3.91 -29.86 -33.56
C ILE A 54 3.99 -30.45 -34.96
N GLU A 55 4.72 -31.55 -35.12
CA GLU A 55 4.88 -32.20 -36.42
C GLU A 55 3.52 -32.63 -37.00
N GLY A 56 3.31 -32.39 -38.29
CA GLY A 56 2.04 -32.68 -38.98
C GLY A 56 0.89 -31.72 -38.65
N VAL A 57 1.06 -30.76 -37.72
CA VAL A 57 0.04 -29.76 -37.39
C VAL A 57 0.37 -28.42 -38.04
N ARG A 58 -0.59 -27.86 -38.78
CA ARG A 58 -0.42 -26.54 -39.40
C ARG A 58 -0.43 -25.43 -38.35
N GLY A 59 0.57 -24.55 -38.41
CA GLY A 59 0.67 -23.36 -37.57
C GLY A 59 1.26 -23.64 -36.18
N TYR A 60 1.05 -22.71 -35.25
CA TYR A 60 1.64 -22.77 -33.91
C TYR A 60 0.56 -22.85 -32.83
N PRO A 61 0.05 -24.06 -32.53
CA PRO A 61 -0.99 -24.23 -31.52
C PRO A 61 -0.49 -23.87 -30.12
N THR A 62 -1.43 -23.52 -29.23
CA THR A 62 -1.13 -23.21 -27.83
C THR A 62 -0.98 -24.47 -27.00
N SER A 63 0.21 -24.71 -26.42
CA SER A 63 0.46 -25.93 -25.63
C SER A 63 -0.43 -26.07 -24.40
N CYS A 64 -0.96 -24.96 -23.87
CA CYS A 64 -1.84 -25.01 -22.69
C CYS A 64 -3.22 -25.60 -22.98
N THR A 65 -3.71 -25.54 -24.22
CA THR A 65 -5.04 -26.05 -24.61
C THR A 65 -4.96 -27.31 -25.47
N THR A 66 -3.82 -27.56 -26.13
CA THR A 66 -3.64 -28.75 -26.98
C THR A 66 -3.49 -30.00 -26.13
N PRO A 67 -4.35 -31.02 -26.28
CA PRO A 67 -4.18 -32.32 -25.64
C PRO A 67 -2.90 -33.01 -26.14
N ALA A 68 -2.14 -33.60 -25.23
CA ALA A 68 -1.03 -34.48 -25.59
C ALA A 68 -1.59 -35.83 -26.06
N VAL A 69 -1.01 -36.37 -27.13
CA VAL A 69 -1.37 -37.68 -27.70
C VAL A 69 -0.11 -38.54 -27.88
N GLU A 70 -0.29 -39.85 -27.95
CA GLU A 70 0.80 -40.81 -28.19
C GLU A 70 1.57 -40.47 -29.48
N GLY A 71 2.90 -40.53 -29.41
CA GLY A 71 3.80 -40.29 -30.54
C GLY A 71 3.88 -38.82 -30.99
N MET A 72 3.28 -37.89 -30.25
CA MET A 72 3.32 -36.46 -30.61
C MET A 72 4.77 -35.94 -30.58
N GLN A 73 5.21 -35.27 -31.65
CA GLN A 73 6.51 -34.59 -31.69
C GLN A 73 6.33 -33.08 -31.57
N VAL A 74 6.85 -32.49 -30.50
CA VAL A 74 6.69 -31.08 -30.15
C VAL A 74 8.05 -30.39 -30.12
N ARG A 75 8.15 -29.23 -30.77
CA ARG A 75 9.27 -28.30 -30.61
C ARG A 75 8.81 -27.07 -29.85
N THR A 76 9.48 -26.77 -28.74
CA THR A 76 9.16 -25.60 -27.91
C THR A 76 10.00 -24.37 -28.30
N ARG A 77 11.05 -24.56 -29.09
CA ARG A 77 11.97 -23.51 -29.54
C ARG A 77 12.28 -23.66 -31.02
N SER A 78 12.06 -22.58 -31.78
CA SER A 78 12.52 -22.37 -33.15
C SER A 78 12.68 -20.86 -33.37
N PRO A 79 13.49 -20.41 -34.35
CA PRO A 79 13.62 -18.99 -34.68
C PRO A 79 12.28 -18.29 -34.93
N GLU A 80 11.35 -19.00 -35.56
CA GLU A 80 9.99 -18.54 -35.86
C GLU A 80 9.15 -18.41 -34.58
N LEU A 81 9.18 -19.42 -33.69
CA LEU A 81 8.49 -19.37 -32.41
C LEU A 81 8.97 -18.21 -31.53
N GLU A 82 10.28 -17.99 -31.46
CA GLU A 82 10.86 -16.88 -30.69
C GLU A 82 10.45 -15.53 -31.26
N THR A 83 10.41 -15.41 -32.60
CA THR A 83 9.92 -14.21 -33.28
C THR A 83 8.45 -13.95 -32.95
N LEU A 84 7.59 -14.96 -33.05
CA LEU A 84 6.16 -14.83 -32.74
C LEU A 84 5.90 -14.48 -31.27
N ARG A 85 6.65 -15.08 -30.34
CA ARG A 85 6.58 -14.74 -28.91
C ARG A 85 6.98 -13.29 -28.67
N ARG A 86 8.07 -12.82 -29.27
CA ARG A 86 8.50 -11.41 -29.19
C ARG A 86 7.43 -10.46 -29.73
N ARG A 87 6.85 -10.76 -30.89
CA ARG A 87 5.75 -9.96 -31.47
C ARG A 87 4.49 -9.96 -30.60
N THR A 88 4.15 -11.10 -30.02
CA THR A 88 3.03 -11.22 -29.09
C THR A 88 3.25 -10.35 -27.85
N LEU A 89 4.46 -10.37 -27.31
CA LEU A 89 4.84 -9.56 -26.16
C LEU A 89 4.86 -8.06 -26.50
N GLU A 90 5.34 -7.69 -27.68
CA GLU A 90 5.29 -6.33 -28.22
C GLU A 90 3.84 -5.81 -28.30
N MET A 91 2.89 -6.62 -28.77
CA MET A 91 1.46 -6.27 -28.77
C MET A 91 0.89 -6.07 -27.36
N MET A 92 1.28 -6.90 -26.39
CA MET A 92 0.87 -6.70 -24.99
C MET A 92 1.43 -5.39 -24.42
N LEU A 93 2.68 -5.09 -24.73
CA LEU A 93 3.37 -3.89 -24.23
C LEU A 93 2.88 -2.60 -24.90
N SER A 94 2.37 -2.66 -26.14
CA SER A 94 1.77 -1.49 -26.81
C SER A 94 0.60 -0.87 -26.02
N GLY A 95 -0.19 -1.67 -25.30
CA GLY A 95 -1.29 -1.19 -24.45
C GLY A 95 -0.94 -1.03 -22.97
N HIS A 96 0.24 -1.49 -22.53
CA HIS A 96 0.64 -1.59 -21.13
C HIS A 96 1.78 -0.62 -20.79
N PRO A 97 1.72 0.18 -19.70
CA PRO A 97 2.79 1.11 -19.31
C PRO A 97 4.15 0.42 -19.27
N ASN A 98 5.02 0.76 -20.22
CA ASN A 98 6.24 0.00 -20.50
C ASN A 98 7.53 0.83 -20.36
N SER A 99 7.46 2.08 -19.89
CA SER A 99 8.65 2.93 -19.69
C SER A 99 9.71 2.28 -18.78
N CYS A 100 9.30 1.35 -17.91
CA CYS A 100 10.19 0.55 -17.06
C CYS A 100 10.98 -0.52 -17.81
N LEU A 101 10.68 -0.77 -19.08
CA LEU A 101 11.32 -1.76 -19.95
C LEU A 101 12.16 -1.08 -21.04
N VAL A 102 11.60 -0.07 -21.70
CA VAL A 102 12.17 0.51 -22.93
C VAL A 102 13.10 1.70 -22.69
N CYS A 103 12.99 2.38 -21.54
CA CYS A 103 13.77 3.58 -21.25
C CYS A 103 15.28 3.30 -21.26
N VAL A 104 16.03 4.12 -21.99
CA VAL A 104 17.50 4.01 -22.11
C VAL A 104 18.22 4.17 -20.76
N HIS A 105 17.59 4.87 -19.81
CA HIS A 105 18.11 5.12 -18.46
C HIS A 105 17.62 4.15 -17.40
N ARG A 106 16.96 3.07 -17.78
CA ARG A 106 16.40 2.07 -16.85
C ARG A 106 17.45 1.58 -15.86
N LYS A 107 18.65 1.22 -16.32
CA LYS A 107 19.72 0.66 -15.47
C LYS A 107 20.16 1.66 -14.39
N ALA A 108 20.43 2.91 -14.77
CA ALA A 108 20.80 3.96 -13.83
C ALA A 108 19.66 4.28 -12.85
N CYS A 109 18.42 4.34 -13.36
CA CYS A 109 17.22 4.55 -12.54
C CYS A 109 17.02 3.42 -11.52
N GLU A 110 17.18 2.16 -11.92
CA GLU A 110 17.04 0.99 -11.03
C GLU A 110 18.18 0.89 -10.02
N ALA A 111 19.40 1.33 -10.37
CA ALA A 111 20.52 1.39 -9.43
C ALA A 111 20.28 2.44 -8.33
N LEU A 112 19.80 3.64 -8.71
CA LEU A 112 19.52 4.73 -7.77
C LEU A 112 18.18 4.59 -7.05
N ARG A 113 17.24 3.85 -7.63
CA ARG A 113 15.90 3.57 -7.08
C ARG A 113 15.62 2.07 -7.15
N PRO A 114 16.29 1.26 -6.31
CA PRO A 114 16.17 -0.19 -6.33
C PRO A 114 14.77 -0.67 -5.92
N ARG A 115 14.05 0.15 -5.12
CA ARG A 115 12.67 -0.11 -4.70
C ARG A 115 11.67 0.74 -5.48
N PRO A 116 10.45 0.25 -5.76
CA PRO A 116 9.38 1.07 -6.30
C PRO A 116 9.09 2.27 -5.39
N THR A 117 8.78 3.42 -5.98
CA THR A 117 8.33 4.60 -5.23
C THR A 117 6.84 4.50 -4.92
N LYS A 118 6.42 5.07 -3.79
CA LYS A 118 5.02 5.19 -3.40
C LYS A 118 4.33 6.15 -4.37
N ALA A 119 3.46 5.64 -5.22
CA ALA A 119 2.52 6.48 -5.95
C ALA A 119 1.17 5.81 -6.04
N GLY A 120 0.15 6.66 -5.99
CA GLY A 120 -1.22 6.26 -6.14
C GLY A 120 -1.44 5.40 -7.39
N ARG A 121 -0.90 5.82 -8.54
CA ARG A 121 -0.96 5.14 -9.85
C ARG A 121 0.42 4.84 -10.41
N THR A 122 0.49 3.89 -11.35
CA THR A 122 1.74 3.60 -12.08
C THR A 122 1.88 4.49 -13.32
N THR A 123 1.90 5.80 -13.11
CA THR A 123 1.92 6.82 -14.18
C THR A 123 3.29 7.46 -14.37
N ARG A 124 4.36 6.82 -13.85
CA ARG A 124 5.73 7.33 -13.92
C ARG A 124 6.77 6.22 -14.01
N CYS A 125 7.98 6.61 -14.41
CA CYS A 125 9.16 5.76 -14.38
C CYS A 125 9.52 5.33 -12.96
N GLY A 126 9.53 4.01 -12.70
CA GLY A 126 9.98 3.45 -11.42
C GLY A 126 8.92 3.38 -10.31
N PHE A 127 7.65 3.69 -10.60
CA PHE A 127 6.57 3.77 -9.59
C PHE A 127 5.67 2.53 -9.53
N CYS A 128 5.86 1.54 -10.40
CA CYS A 128 5.05 0.32 -10.34
C CYS A 128 5.35 -0.48 -9.06
N SER A 129 4.37 -0.54 -8.14
CA SER A 129 4.46 -1.30 -6.89
C SER A 129 4.82 -2.77 -7.11
N ASN A 130 4.40 -3.32 -8.25
CA ASN A 130 4.62 -4.71 -8.63
C ASN A 130 5.88 -4.90 -9.50
N ARG A 131 6.76 -3.90 -9.65
CA ARG A 131 7.96 -3.97 -10.51
C ARG A 131 8.84 -5.18 -10.19
N GLU A 132 8.97 -5.55 -8.93
CA GLU A 132 9.83 -6.66 -8.47
C GLU A 132 9.22 -8.05 -8.72
N GLU A 133 7.89 -8.15 -8.81
CA GLU A 133 7.16 -9.43 -8.88
C GLU A 133 6.36 -9.61 -10.19
N CYS A 134 6.35 -8.61 -11.06
CA CYS A 134 5.59 -8.63 -12.31
C CYS A 134 6.11 -9.70 -13.28
N ALA A 135 5.27 -10.69 -13.57
CA ALA A 135 5.59 -11.79 -14.47
C ALA A 135 5.79 -11.31 -15.92
N LEU A 136 5.00 -10.31 -16.36
CA LEU A 136 5.14 -9.70 -17.68
C LEU A 136 6.50 -9.02 -17.83
N ARG A 137 6.93 -8.26 -16.82
CA ARG A 137 8.24 -7.59 -16.82
C ARG A 137 9.38 -8.61 -16.90
N SER A 138 9.34 -9.63 -16.04
CA SER A 138 10.34 -10.70 -16.04
C SER A 138 10.45 -11.39 -17.40
N MET A 139 9.30 -11.70 -18.02
CA MET A 139 9.24 -12.31 -19.35
C MET A 139 9.80 -11.39 -20.44
N ALA A 140 9.45 -10.10 -20.43
CA ALA A 140 9.96 -9.13 -21.40
C ALA A 140 11.48 -8.94 -21.32
N LEU A 141 12.01 -8.85 -20.10
CA LEU A 141 13.45 -8.76 -19.88
C LEU A 141 14.19 -10.02 -20.34
N GLN A 142 13.65 -11.21 -20.07
CA GLN A 142 14.21 -12.49 -20.53
C GLN A 142 14.18 -12.63 -22.05
N ALA A 143 13.11 -12.17 -22.70
CA ALA A 143 12.98 -12.20 -24.16
C ALA A 143 13.90 -11.19 -24.87
N GLY A 144 14.53 -10.28 -24.12
CA GLY A 144 15.33 -9.18 -24.66
C GLY A 144 14.49 -8.10 -25.34
N GLN A 145 13.18 -8.04 -25.08
CA GLN A 145 12.28 -7.09 -25.72
C GLN A 145 12.50 -5.69 -25.14
N ARG A 146 13.27 -4.86 -25.84
CA ARG A 146 13.55 -3.46 -25.47
C ARG A 146 13.03 -2.44 -26.48
N ASP A 147 12.84 -2.88 -27.72
CA ASP A 147 12.38 -2.04 -28.81
C ASP A 147 10.93 -2.39 -29.14
N LEU A 148 10.06 -1.38 -29.12
CA LEU A 148 8.65 -1.50 -29.49
C LEU A 148 8.50 -0.74 -30.82
N ARG A 149 8.36 -1.49 -31.91
CA ARG A 149 8.07 -0.95 -33.25
C ARG A 149 6.60 -0.59 -33.40
N LEU A 150 5.75 -1.21 -32.60
CA LEU A 150 4.34 -0.86 -32.53
C LEU A 150 4.16 0.47 -31.79
N PRO A 151 3.24 1.34 -32.26
CA PRO A 151 2.91 2.56 -31.54
C PRO A 151 2.33 2.21 -30.17
N THR A 152 2.54 3.11 -29.21
CA THR A 152 2.00 2.90 -27.87
C THR A 152 0.58 3.45 -27.79
N LEU A 153 -0.37 2.59 -27.43
CA LEU A 153 -1.81 2.84 -27.50
C LEU A 153 -2.45 2.74 -26.10
N TYR A 154 -2.01 3.57 -25.17
CA TYR A 154 -2.56 3.59 -23.82
C TYR A 154 -4.06 3.94 -23.82
N ALA A 155 -4.79 3.28 -22.93
CA ALA A 155 -6.19 3.60 -22.67
C ALA A 155 -6.36 4.77 -21.68
N ALA A 156 -5.29 5.15 -20.96
CA ALA A 156 -5.25 6.23 -19.96
C ALA A 156 -6.42 6.15 -18.95
N HIS A 157 -6.73 4.94 -18.49
CA HIS A 157 -7.82 4.71 -17.54
C HIS A 157 -7.54 5.39 -16.20
N ASN A 158 -8.62 5.81 -15.54
CA ASN A 158 -8.54 6.23 -14.16
C ASN A 158 -8.22 5.07 -13.23
N LEU A 159 -7.49 5.35 -12.16
CA LEU A 159 -7.32 4.41 -11.06
C LEU A 159 -8.59 4.42 -10.23
N GLU A 160 -9.14 3.23 -10.05
CA GLU A 160 -10.36 3.04 -9.29
C GLU A 160 -10.05 2.63 -7.86
N ARG A 161 -10.71 3.29 -6.90
CA ARG A 161 -10.56 3.11 -5.44
C ARG A 161 -11.87 3.21 -4.67
N ASP A 162 -12.97 3.26 -5.39
CA ASP A 162 -14.35 3.31 -4.90
C ASP A 162 -14.76 2.04 -4.16
N ASP A 163 -13.93 0.99 -4.17
CA ASP A 163 -14.13 -0.21 -3.37
C ASP A 163 -13.18 -0.31 -2.16
N PRO A 164 -13.59 -1.02 -1.11
CA PRO A 164 -12.73 -1.26 0.05
C PRO A 164 -11.56 -2.21 -0.29
N PHE A 165 -10.48 -2.11 0.50
CA PHE A 165 -9.28 -2.97 0.52
C PHE A 165 -8.36 -2.97 -0.69
N MET A 166 -8.83 -2.65 -1.90
CA MET A 166 -8.04 -2.81 -3.11
C MET A 166 -8.10 -1.60 -4.03
N ASP A 167 -7.02 -1.41 -4.78
CA ASP A 167 -6.91 -0.42 -5.84
C ASP A 167 -6.81 -1.13 -7.19
N ARG A 168 -7.38 -0.52 -8.23
CA ARG A 168 -7.45 -1.11 -9.57
C ARG A 168 -6.87 -0.18 -10.64
N ASP A 169 -5.66 -0.50 -11.08
CA ASP A 169 -5.01 0.19 -12.20
C ASP A 169 -5.16 -0.64 -13.47
N TYR A 170 -6.25 -0.40 -14.21
CA TYR A 170 -6.53 -1.15 -15.43
C TYR A 170 -5.58 -0.85 -16.59
N ASN A 171 -4.75 0.20 -16.49
CA ASN A 171 -3.66 0.41 -17.45
C ASN A 171 -2.63 -0.73 -17.37
N LEU A 172 -2.49 -1.39 -16.22
CA LEU A 172 -1.58 -2.53 -16.05
C LEU A 172 -2.16 -3.86 -16.58
N CYS A 173 -3.42 -3.88 -17.01
CA CYS A 173 -4.09 -5.12 -17.40
C CYS A 173 -3.68 -5.58 -18.79
N ILE A 174 -3.40 -6.86 -18.93
CA ILE A 174 -3.13 -7.52 -20.22
C ILE A 174 -4.25 -8.50 -20.62
N LEU A 175 -5.43 -8.38 -20.01
CA LEU A 175 -6.60 -9.22 -20.29
C LEU A 175 -6.35 -10.73 -20.23
N CYS A 176 -5.45 -11.17 -19.33
CA CYS A 176 -5.11 -12.58 -19.16
C CYS A 176 -6.25 -13.45 -18.60
N ALA A 177 -7.37 -12.85 -18.19
CA ALA A 177 -8.55 -13.49 -17.63
C ALA A 177 -8.39 -14.26 -16.30
N ARG A 178 -7.19 -14.39 -15.74
CA ARG A 178 -6.96 -15.14 -14.50
C ARG A 178 -7.89 -14.69 -13.35
N CYS A 179 -8.05 -13.37 -13.19
CA CYS A 179 -8.81 -12.77 -12.09
C CYS A 179 -10.31 -13.09 -12.10
N TRP A 180 -10.98 -13.02 -13.26
CA TRP A 180 -12.41 -13.34 -13.31
C TRP A 180 -12.66 -14.85 -13.30
N ARG A 181 -11.74 -15.63 -13.92
CA ARG A 181 -11.84 -17.08 -13.96
C ARG A 181 -11.71 -17.71 -12.58
N ILE A 182 -10.82 -17.19 -11.73
CA ILE A 182 -10.77 -17.66 -10.33
C ILE A 182 -12.04 -17.28 -9.55
N CYS A 183 -12.60 -16.10 -9.82
CA CYS A 183 -13.82 -15.62 -9.18
C CYS A 183 -15.00 -16.55 -9.51
N GLU A 184 -15.21 -16.84 -10.80
CA GLU A 184 -16.32 -17.68 -11.27
C GLU A 184 -16.07 -19.17 -11.06
N LYS A 185 -14.94 -19.71 -11.57
CA LYS A 185 -14.74 -21.17 -11.67
C LYS A 185 -14.30 -21.83 -10.37
N ILE A 186 -13.59 -21.11 -9.51
CA ILE A 186 -13.11 -21.65 -8.22
C ILE A 186 -14.03 -21.20 -7.10
N HIS A 187 -14.28 -19.90 -6.97
CA HIS A 187 -15.07 -19.38 -5.85
C HIS A 187 -16.58 -19.33 -6.10
N GLY A 188 -17.05 -19.66 -7.30
CA GLY A 188 -18.48 -19.69 -7.63
C GLY A 188 -19.16 -18.31 -7.57
N LYS A 189 -18.39 -17.22 -7.70
CA LYS A 189 -18.87 -15.84 -7.59
C LYS A 189 -18.38 -15.00 -8.77
N PRO A 190 -19.16 -14.81 -9.84
CA PRO A 190 -18.76 -14.01 -10.98
C PRO A 190 -18.87 -12.49 -10.70
N ALA A 191 -18.17 -11.99 -9.67
CA ALA A 191 -18.24 -10.58 -9.26
C ALA A 191 -17.58 -9.63 -10.28
N ILE A 192 -16.69 -10.16 -11.12
CA ILE A 192 -15.99 -9.45 -12.21
C ILE A 192 -15.99 -10.33 -13.46
N SER A 193 -15.88 -9.69 -14.64
CA SER A 193 -15.72 -10.34 -15.94
C SER A 193 -14.94 -9.42 -16.89
N ILE A 194 -14.74 -9.85 -18.14
CA ILE A 194 -14.32 -8.94 -19.23
C ILE A 194 -15.58 -8.24 -19.74
N ILE A 195 -15.56 -6.91 -19.70
CA ILE A 195 -16.61 -6.04 -20.24
C ILE A 195 -16.09 -5.31 -21.48
N ASN A 196 -17.02 -4.79 -22.28
CA ASN A 196 -16.76 -4.13 -23.57
C ASN A 196 -16.08 -5.06 -24.61
N ARG A 197 -15.61 -4.48 -25.71
CA ARG A 197 -14.93 -5.20 -26.82
C ARG A 197 -13.83 -4.36 -27.46
N GLY A 198 -12.92 -5.01 -28.18
CA GLY A 198 -11.82 -4.35 -28.88
C GLY A 198 -10.92 -3.56 -27.94
N LYS A 199 -10.50 -2.36 -28.33
CA LYS A 199 -9.60 -1.48 -27.54
C LYS A 199 -10.19 -1.08 -26.16
N GLN A 200 -11.51 -1.13 -26.00
CA GLN A 200 -12.18 -0.77 -24.75
C GLN A 200 -12.36 -1.96 -23.81
N ALA A 201 -11.95 -3.18 -24.21
CA ALA A 201 -12.08 -4.37 -23.40
C ALA A 201 -11.27 -4.22 -22.11
N ARG A 202 -11.93 -4.44 -20.98
CA ARG A 202 -11.30 -4.37 -19.65
C ARG A 202 -11.93 -5.36 -18.70
N VAL A 203 -11.21 -5.71 -17.64
CA VAL A 203 -11.84 -6.39 -16.50
C VAL A 203 -12.70 -5.36 -15.78
N GLY A 204 -13.92 -5.74 -15.40
CA GLY A 204 -14.85 -4.86 -14.71
C GLY A 204 -16.02 -5.64 -14.12
N THR A 205 -16.88 -4.92 -13.41
CA THR A 205 -18.13 -5.42 -12.85
C THR A 205 -19.29 -5.22 -13.84
N ALA A 206 -20.41 -5.88 -13.60
CA ALA A 206 -21.63 -5.63 -14.35
C ALA A 206 -22.05 -4.15 -14.21
N PHE A 207 -22.33 -3.49 -15.34
CA PHE A 207 -22.75 -2.08 -15.41
C PHE A 207 -21.78 -1.09 -14.75
N ASN A 208 -20.49 -1.42 -14.62
CA ASN A 208 -19.48 -0.60 -13.93
C ASN A 208 -19.87 -0.20 -12.48
N LYS A 209 -20.65 -1.03 -11.79
CA LYS A 209 -20.96 -0.81 -10.36
C LYS A 209 -19.74 -1.13 -9.47
N SER A 210 -19.75 -0.70 -8.22
CA SER A 210 -18.73 -1.12 -7.26
C SER A 210 -18.71 -2.65 -7.07
N HIS A 211 -17.59 -3.21 -6.63
CA HIS A 211 -17.47 -4.62 -6.28
C HIS A 211 -18.35 -4.98 -5.08
N VAL A 212 -18.58 -4.04 -4.17
CA VAL A 212 -19.59 -4.18 -3.12
C VAL A 212 -20.97 -4.48 -3.73
N HIS A 213 -21.39 -3.71 -4.74
CA HIS A 213 -22.66 -3.92 -5.43
C HIS A 213 -22.68 -5.17 -6.32
N SER A 214 -21.53 -5.63 -6.82
CA SER A 214 -21.45 -6.88 -7.61
C SER A 214 -21.44 -8.17 -6.76
N GLY A 215 -21.53 -8.06 -5.43
CA GLY A 215 -21.55 -9.21 -4.53
C GLY A 215 -20.16 -9.77 -4.21
N CYS A 216 -19.09 -9.00 -4.43
CA CYS A 216 -17.74 -9.40 -4.06
C CYS A 216 -17.62 -9.56 -2.54
N THR A 217 -17.01 -10.66 -2.09
CA THR A 217 -16.70 -10.88 -0.66
C THR A 217 -15.28 -10.54 -0.27
N PHE A 218 -14.51 -9.94 -1.19
CA PHE A 218 -13.16 -9.47 -0.95
C PHE A 218 -12.25 -10.58 -0.40
N CYS A 219 -12.27 -11.76 -1.03
CA CYS A 219 -11.39 -12.88 -0.67
C CYS A 219 -9.92 -12.70 -1.13
N GLY A 220 -9.67 -11.74 -2.03
CA GLY A 220 -8.33 -11.40 -2.52
C GLY A 220 -7.78 -12.27 -3.63
N SER A 221 -8.44 -13.36 -4.04
CA SER A 221 -7.88 -14.31 -5.02
C SER A 221 -7.56 -13.68 -6.37
N CYS A 222 -8.33 -12.67 -6.78
CA CYS A 222 -8.08 -11.93 -8.02
C CYS A 222 -6.80 -11.07 -7.96
N ILE A 223 -6.41 -10.60 -6.77
CA ILE A 223 -5.16 -9.89 -6.50
C ILE A 223 -4.01 -10.90 -6.53
N ASP A 224 -4.16 -11.99 -5.76
CA ASP A 224 -3.10 -12.98 -5.55
C ASP A 224 -2.70 -13.71 -6.86
N ILE A 225 -3.61 -13.85 -7.83
CA ILE A 225 -3.35 -14.50 -9.12
C ILE A 225 -2.93 -13.53 -10.24
N CYS A 226 -2.99 -12.22 -10.01
CA CYS A 226 -2.73 -11.20 -11.02
C CYS A 226 -1.25 -11.18 -11.45
N PRO A 227 -0.91 -11.34 -12.75
CA PRO A 227 0.49 -11.41 -13.18
C PRO A 227 1.18 -10.05 -13.34
N THR A 228 0.44 -8.94 -13.33
CA THR A 228 0.96 -7.59 -13.66
C THR A 228 0.82 -6.58 -12.54
N GLY A 229 -0.12 -6.79 -11.60
CA GLY A 229 -0.42 -5.83 -10.54
C GLY A 229 -1.63 -4.93 -10.77
N THR A 230 -2.45 -5.21 -11.78
CA THR A 230 -3.71 -4.48 -12.05
C THR A 230 -4.61 -4.35 -10.83
N LEU A 231 -4.76 -5.44 -10.08
CA LEU A 231 -5.51 -5.48 -8.83
C LEU A 231 -4.48 -5.58 -7.71
N SER A 232 -4.49 -4.64 -6.78
CA SER A 232 -3.48 -4.55 -5.72
C SER A 232 -4.13 -4.32 -4.36
N ASP A 233 -3.58 -4.98 -3.34
CA ASP A 233 -3.92 -4.73 -1.94
C ASP A 233 -3.50 -3.31 -1.55
N ARG A 234 -4.45 -2.49 -1.10
CA ARG A 234 -4.23 -1.07 -0.79
C ARG A 234 -3.19 -0.85 0.31
N PHE A 235 -3.14 -1.76 1.28
CA PHE A 235 -2.20 -1.71 2.39
C PHE A 235 -0.86 -2.32 1.98
N ALA A 236 -0.88 -3.53 1.42
CA ALA A 236 0.34 -4.32 1.23
C ALA A 236 1.23 -3.89 0.06
N ARG A 237 0.67 -3.28 -1.00
CA ARG A 237 1.41 -2.97 -2.25
C ARG A 237 2.65 -2.10 -2.05
N TRP A 238 2.73 -1.37 -0.95
CA TRP A 238 3.82 -0.45 -0.65
C TRP A 238 5.04 -1.11 -0.01
N GLN A 239 4.90 -2.35 0.44
CA GLN A 239 5.94 -3.05 1.20
C GLN A 239 6.97 -3.73 0.26
N GLY A 240 6.72 -3.77 -1.05
CA GLY A 240 7.56 -4.43 -2.05
C GLY A 240 7.59 -5.95 -1.89
N ARG A 241 8.55 -6.63 -2.53
CA ARG A 241 8.67 -8.10 -2.46
C ARG A 241 8.95 -8.56 -1.02
N PRO A 242 8.20 -9.55 -0.48
CA PRO A 242 8.48 -10.15 0.81
C PRO A 242 9.77 -10.98 0.76
N ASP A 243 10.47 -11.07 1.90
CA ASP A 243 11.70 -11.85 2.06
C ASP A 243 11.42 -13.29 2.56
N ALA A 244 10.28 -13.49 3.22
CA ALA A 244 9.85 -14.79 3.70
C ALA A 244 8.33 -14.99 3.58
N ARG A 245 7.92 -16.26 3.53
CA ARG A 245 6.53 -16.68 3.56
C ARG A 245 6.39 -17.96 4.38
N GLU A 246 5.34 -18.04 5.18
CA GLU A 246 5.11 -19.20 6.05
C GLU A 246 3.61 -19.42 6.27
N VAL A 247 3.18 -20.67 6.45
CA VAL A 247 1.76 -20.97 6.68
C VAL A 247 1.47 -20.89 8.18
N SER A 248 0.45 -20.12 8.54
CA SER A 248 -0.02 -19.97 9.92
C SER A 248 -1.54 -19.99 9.98
N THR A 249 -2.11 -19.83 11.18
CA THR A 249 -3.56 -19.88 11.41
C THR A 249 -4.09 -18.52 11.85
N CYS A 250 -5.15 -18.04 11.17
CA CYS A 250 -5.87 -16.84 11.58
C CYS A 250 -6.77 -17.13 12.78
N ILE A 251 -6.56 -16.42 13.88
CA ILE A 251 -7.33 -16.56 15.14
C ILE A 251 -8.39 -15.48 15.34
N LEU A 252 -8.66 -14.66 14.32
CA LEU A 252 -9.63 -13.56 14.42
C LEU A 252 -11.07 -14.05 14.61
N CYS A 253 -11.38 -15.29 14.23
CA CYS A 253 -12.69 -15.90 14.46
C CYS A 253 -12.58 -17.42 14.67
N PRO A 254 -13.66 -18.08 15.14
CA PRO A 254 -13.69 -19.52 15.41
C PRO A 254 -13.38 -20.44 14.22
N GLU A 255 -13.45 -19.95 12.97
CA GLU A 255 -13.17 -20.77 11.78
C GLU A 255 -11.70 -21.24 11.70
N GLY A 256 -10.75 -20.45 12.22
CA GLY A 256 -9.33 -20.83 12.23
C GLY A 256 -8.77 -21.11 10.83
N CYS A 257 -8.92 -20.18 9.89
CA CYS A 257 -8.46 -20.35 8.51
C CYS A 257 -6.93 -20.51 8.47
N SER A 258 -6.43 -21.46 7.68
CA SER A 258 -5.00 -21.50 7.34
C SER A 258 -4.72 -20.43 6.29
N LEU A 259 -3.64 -19.69 6.44
CA LEU A 259 -3.23 -18.65 5.49
C LEU A 259 -1.72 -18.58 5.37
N THR A 260 -1.24 -18.08 4.24
CA THR A 260 0.17 -17.78 4.02
C THR A 260 0.44 -16.36 4.50
N ALA A 261 1.32 -16.22 5.49
CA ALA A 261 1.82 -14.94 5.96
C ALA A 261 3.07 -14.55 5.16
N TYR A 262 3.06 -13.37 4.55
CA TYR A 262 4.22 -12.80 3.88
C TYR A 262 4.86 -11.77 4.79
N THR A 263 6.17 -11.85 4.95
CA THR A 263 6.93 -10.95 5.81
C THR A 263 8.04 -10.24 5.08
N LYS A 264 8.46 -9.09 5.63
CA LYS A 264 9.63 -8.33 5.18
C LYS A 264 10.30 -7.67 6.37
N GLY A 265 11.60 -7.85 6.54
CA GLY A 265 12.34 -7.27 7.66
C GLY A 265 11.80 -7.69 9.03
N GLY A 266 11.19 -8.88 9.12
CA GLY A 266 10.54 -9.37 10.34
C GLY A 266 9.15 -8.77 10.62
N GLN A 267 8.54 -8.04 9.70
CA GLN A 267 7.17 -7.54 9.83
C GLN A 267 6.20 -8.26 8.90
N LEU A 268 4.95 -8.41 9.32
CA LEU A 268 3.89 -8.95 8.48
C LEU A 268 3.46 -7.90 7.45
N VAL A 269 3.64 -8.18 6.16
CA VAL A 269 3.29 -7.23 5.09
C VAL A 269 1.95 -7.54 4.46
N SER A 270 1.60 -8.83 4.32
CA SER A 270 0.32 -9.28 3.79
C SER A 270 0.03 -10.72 4.18
N THR A 271 -1.20 -11.14 3.91
CA THR A 271 -1.64 -12.52 4.06
C THR A 271 -2.37 -12.95 2.80
N ALA A 272 -2.23 -14.20 2.36
CA ALA A 272 -2.98 -14.75 1.23
C ALA A 272 -3.48 -16.17 1.54
N MET A 273 -4.36 -16.70 0.69
CA MET A 273 -4.77 -18.10 0.79
C MET A 273 -3.62 -19.06 0.55
N THR A 274 -3.69 -20.25 1.16
CA THR A 274 -2.68 -21.29 1.01
C THR A 274 -2.75 -21.98 -0.35
N ALA A 275 -3.93 -22.01 -0.96
CA ALA A 275 -4.21 -22.59 -2.27
C ALA A 275 -5.43 -21.89 -2.90
N PHE A 276 -5.55 -21.96 -4.22
CA PHE A 276 -6.72 -21.45 -4.95
C PHE A 276 -7.83 -22.51 -4.99
N GLU A 277 -8.36 -22.84 -3.82
CA GLU A 277 -9.46 -23.79 -3.62
C GLU A 277 -10.57 -23.14 -2.79
N PRO A 278 -11.84 -23.53 -2.94
CA PRO A 278 -12.95 -22.98 -2.15
C PRO A 278 -12.70 -23.03 -0.63
N GLU A 279 -12.13 -24.12 -0.14
CA GLU A 279 -11.89 -24.42 1.28
C GLU A 279 -10.78 -23.53 1.89
N ALA A 280 -9.82 -23.10 1.06
CA ALA A 280 -8.72 -22.22 1.40
C ALA A 280 -9.08 -20.72 1.31
N SER A 281 -10.28 -20.40 0.81
CA SER A 281 -10.74 -19.01 0.70
C SER A 281 -10.70 -18.26 2.04
N LEU A 282 -10.28 -17.00 1.98
CA LEU A 282 -10.23 -16.11 3.13
C LEU A 282 -11.41 -15.13 3.12
N CYS A 283 -11.82 -14.67 4.30
CA CYS A 283 -12.68 -13.51 4.41
C CYS A 283 -11.87 -12.21 4.25
N ALA A 284 -12.55 -11.09 4.00
CA ALA A 284 -11.92 -9.78 3.86
C ALA A 284 -10.98 -9.44 5.03
N LEU A 285 -11.41 -9.72 6.27
CA LEU A 285 -10.60 -9.47 7.46
C LEU A 285 -9.35 -10.37 7.51
N GLY A 286 -9.47 -11.64 7.12
CA GLY A 286 -8.34 -12.57 7.09
C GLY A 286 -7.35 -12.29 5.95
N ARG A 287 -7.81 -11.74 4.82
CA ARG A 287 -6.96 -11.38 3.68
C ARG A 287 -6.27 -10.03 3.86
N PHE A 288 -7.00 -9.02 4.33
CA PHE A 288 -6.55 -7.62 4.33
C PHE A 288 -6.32 -7.06 5.74
N GLY A 289 -6.97 -7.62 6.76
CA GLY A 289 -6.96 -7.06 8.12
C GLY A 289 -5.79 -7.52 8.98
N CYS A 290 -5.25 -8.72 8.75
CA CYS A 290 -4.17 -9.28 9.58
C CYS A 290 -2.94 -8.36 9.68
N ALA A 291 -2.42 -7.90 8.54
CA ALA A 291 -1.27 -7.01 8.50
C ALA A 291 -1.58 -5.62 9.09
N GLN A 292 -2.79 -5.10 8.85
CA GLN A 292 -3.23 -3.81 9.43
C GLN A 292 -3.35 -3.86 10.96
N ILE A 293 -3.88 -4.96 11.52
CA ILE A 293 -4.02 -5.15 12.97
C ILE A 293 -2.64 -5.28 13.65
N VAL A 294 -1.74 -6.09 13.08
CA VAL A 294 -0.40 -6.29 13.65
C VAL A 294 0.40 -4.99 13.60
N ASN A 295 0.34 -4.25 12.49
CA ASN A 295 1.09 -3.01 12.32
C ASN A 295 0.27 -1.76 12.66
N ALA A 296 -0.73 -1.87 13.53
CA ALA A 296 -1.54 -0.72 13.91
C ALA A 296 -0.65 0.39 14.52
N PRO A 297 -0.92 1.68 14.28
CA PRO A 297 -0.14 2.76 14.90
C PRO A 297 -0.34 2.83 16.42
N VAL A 298 -1.44 2.26 16.91
CA VAL A 298 -1.84 2.22 18.32
C VAL A 298 -1.30 1.00 19.06
N ARG A 299 -0.08 0.53 18.73
CA ARG A 299 0.54 -0.62 19.43
C ARG A 299 1.11 -0.19 20.78
N LEU A 300 0.88 -1.01 21.80
CA LEU A 300 1.56 -0.90 23.10
C LEU A 300 3.02 -1.36 22.95
N LEU A 301 3.97 -0.45 23.16
CA LEU A 301 5.39 -0.70 22.90
C LEU A 301 6.22 -1.01 24.15
N ARG A 302 5.82 -0.53 25.33
CA ARG A 302 6.60 -0.64 26.57
C ARG A 302 5.68 -0.96 27.75
N PRO A 303 6.17 -1.70 28.76
CA PRO A 303 5.50 -1.79 30.05
C PRO A 303 5.33 -0.41 30.68
N ALA A 304 4.27 -0.21 31.44
CA ALA A 304 4.05 1.01 32.18
C ALA A 304 3.38 0.73 33.52
N ILE A 305 3.65 1.58 34.50
CA ILE A 305 2.98 1.61 35.80
C ILE A 305 2.34 2.97 35.99
N LYS A 306 1.31 3.05 36.82
CA LYS A 306 0.66 4.31 37.12
C LYS A 306 1.49 5.14 38.08
N ASP A 307 1.83 6.34 37.65
CA ASP A 307 2.46 7.37 38.47
C ASP A 307 1.71 8.70 38.31
N ASN A 308 1.39 9.36 39.42
CA ASN A 308 0.62 10.62 39.43
C ASN A 308 -0.67 10.58 38.56
N GLY A 309 -1.35 9.44 38.54
CA GLY A 309 -2.60 9.24 37.80
C GLY A 309 -2.43 9.00 36.30
N LYS A 310 -1.21 8.87 35.77
CA LYS A 310 -0.93 8.59 34.36
C LYS A 310 0.00 7.37 34.21
N PRO A 311 -0.10 6.62 33.09
CA PRO A 311 0.83 5.53 32.83
C PRO A 311 2.22 6.08 32.48
N PHE A 312 3.24 5.66 33.24
CA PHE A 312 4.64 5.98 33.02
C PHE A 312 5.41 4.73 32.57
N ALA A 313 6.15 4.83 31.46
CA ALA A 313 6.87 3.70 30.88
C ALA A 313 8.05 3.27 31.76
N VAL A 314 8.15 1.97 32.05
CA VAL A 314 9.20 1.37 32.90
C VAL A 314 9.77 0.11 32.24
N ASP A 315 10.83 -0.45 32.84
CA ASP A 315 11.35 -1.76 32.44
C ASP A 315 10.41 -2.92 32.84
N TRP A 316 10.72 -4.12 32.34
CA TRP A 316 9.88 -5.30 32.58
C TRP A 316 9.90 -5.77 34.03
N ASP A 317 11.01 -5.67 34.74
CA ASP A 317 11.12 -6.19 36.10
C ASP A 317 10.29 -5.31 37.05
N SER A 318 10.43 -3.99 36.94
CA SER A 318 9.61 -3.02 37.68
C SER A 318 8.11 -3.21 37.44
N ALA A 319 7.69 -3.40 36.19
CA ALA A 319 6.29 -3.62 35.85
C ALA A 319 5.75 -4.96 36.36
N LEU A 320 6.57 -6.02 36.32
CA LEU A 320 6.18 -7.35 36.81
C LEU A 320 6.09 -7.40 38.34
N ASP A 321 6.97 -6.69 39.05
CA ASP A 321 6.93 -6.60 40.50
C ASP A 321 5.66 -5.83 40.95
N ALA A 322 5.38 -4.68 40.34
CA ALA A 322 4.14 -3.93 40.59
C ALA A 322 2.88 -4.75 40.27
N ALA A 323 2.89 -5.51 39.16
CA ALA A 323 1.80 -6.42 38.83
C ALA A 323 1.62 -7.52 39.88
N ALA A 324 2.72 -8.14 40.30
CA ALA A 324 2.68 -9.23 41.28
C ALA A 324 2.17 -8.75 42.64
N ASP A 325 2.61 -7.59 43.12
CA ASP A 325 2.17 -7.02 44.39
C ASP A 325 0.69 -6.63 44.36
N GLY A 326 0.23 -5.99 43.27
CA GLY A 326 -1.20 -5.71 43.08
C GLY A 326 -2.04 -7.00 43.08
N LEU A 327 -1.58 -8.06 42.41
CA LEU A 327 -2.31 -9.33 42.41
C LEU A 327 -2.32 -10.03 43.77
N ARG A 328 -1.24 -9.96 44.56
CA ARG A 328 -1.19 -10.51 45.93
C ARG A 328 -2.18 -9.79 46.85
N ASN A 329 -2.21 -8.46 46.79
CA ASN A 329 -3.05 -7.62 47.65
C ASN A 329 -4.56 -7.84 47.42
N HIS A 330 -4.93 -8.30 46.22
CA HIS A 330 -6.32 -8.50 45.83
C HIS A 330 -6.73 -9.99 45.71
N SER A 331 -5.85 -10.93 46.09
CA SER A 331 -6.06 -12.38 45.98
C SER A 331 -7.40 -12.82 46.60
N GLY A 332 -8.09 -13.78 45.98
CA GLY A 332 -9.44 -14.23 46.38
C GLY A 332 -10.59 -13.30 45.97
N SER A 333 -10.31 -12.08 45.52
CA SER A 333 -11.29 -11.12 44.99
C SER A 333 -10.91 -10.56 43.61
N LEU A 334 -10.18 -11.37 42.84
CA LEU A 334 -9.73 -11.03 41.49
C LEU A 334 -10.72 -11.48 40.40
N GLY A 335 -10.77 -10.71 39.32
CA GLY A 335 -11.38 -11.10 38.04
C GLY A 335 -10.34 -11.20 36.92
N ILE A 336 -10.56 -12.07 35.95
CA ILE A 336 -9.75 -12.19 34.73
C ILE A 336 -10.67 -12.25 33.51
N LEU A 337 -10.52 -11.30 32.59
CA LEU A 337 -11.18 -11.33 31.28
C LEU A 337 -10.13 -11.53 30.19
N VAL A 338 -10.27 -12.57 29.38
CA VAL A 338 -9.36 -12.85 28.27
C VAL A 338 -10.13 -13.12 26.98
N SER A 339 -9.60 -12.69 25.85
CA SER A 339 -10.22 -12.95 24.54
C SER A 339 -10.18 -14.44 24.19
N GLN A 340 -11.19 -14.93 23.45
CA GLN A 340 -11.12 -16.23 22.77
C GLN A 340 -10.11 -16.22 21.61
N ALA A 341 -9.79 -15.04 21.06
CA ALA A 341 -8.81 -14.85 19.99
C ALA A 341 -7.36 -14.79 20.53
N THR A 342 -6.99 -15.75 21.37
CA THR A 342 -5.64 -15.98 21.91
C THR A 342 -5.30 -17.47 21.78
N SER A 343 -4.04 -17.83 22.01
CA SER A 343 -3.61 -19.22 21.87
C SER A 343 -4.29 -20.13 22.92
N ARG A 344 -4.23 -21.44 22.70
CA ARG A 344 -4.71 -22.42 23.68
C ARG A 344 -3.82 -22.40 24.93
N GLU A 345 -2.53 -22.18 24.73
CA GLU A 345 -1.49 -22.10 25.76
C GLU A 345 -1.71 -20.89 26.68
N ASP A 346 -1.97 -19.70 26.13
CA ASP A 346 -2.26 -18.50 26.94
C ASP A 346 -3.50 -18.73 27.80
N ARG A 347 -4.60 -19.21 27.20
CA ARG A 347 -5.85 -19.49 27.92
C ARG A 347 -5.70 -20.58 28.98
N PHE A 348 -4.81 -21.53 28.76
CA PHE A 348 -4.46 -22.54 29.75
C PHE A 348 -3.73 -21.93 30.95
N LEU A 349 -2.74 -21.08 30.70
CA LEU A 349 -1.99 -20.38 31.75
C LEU A 349 -2.88 -19.41 32.53
N TYR A 350 -3.74 -18.62 31.88
CA TYR A 350 -4.70 -17.76 32.59
C TYR A 350 -5.63 -18.56 33.51
N ARG A 351 -6.08 -19.75 33.12
CA ARG A 351 -6.90 -20.61 33.99
C ARG A 351 -6.13 -21.14 35.20
N ARG A 352 -4.85 -21.47 35.02
CA ARG A 352 -3.98 -21.88 36.14
C ARG A 352 -3.70 -20.71 37.08
N LEU A 353 -3.42 -19.52 36.55
CA LEU A 353 -3.28 -18.28 37.32
C LEU A 353 -4.56 -17.99 38.10
N ALA A 354 -5.73 -18.07 37.45
CA ALA A 354 -7.02 -17.85 38.09
C ALA A 354 -7.24 -18.80 39.28
N ARG A 355 -6.97 -20.10 39.10
CA ARG A 355 -7.11 -21.09 40.17
C ARG A 355 -6.15 -20.80 41.33
N ALA A 356 -4.90 -20.47 41.02
CA ALA A 356 -3.87 -20.22 42.03
C ALA A 356 -4.18 -18.97 42.88
N LEU A 357 -4.80 -17.95 42.30
CA LEU A 357 -5.14 -16.70 42.98
C LEU A 357 -6.60 -16.62 43.48
N GLY A 358 -7.37 -17.72 43.36
CA GLY A 358 -8.80 -17.71 43.67
C GLY A 358 -9.63 -16.73 42.82
N ALA A 359 -9.18 -16.42 41.61
CA ALA A 359 -9.81 -15.43 40.73
C ALA A 359 -10.97 -16.01 39.91
N LYS A 360 -11.99 -15.20 39.64
CA LYS A 360 -13.04 -15.50 38.67
C LYS A 360 -12.49 -15.26 37.26
N ILE A 361 -12.64 -16.21 36.34
CA ILE A 361 -12.17 -16.06 34.95
C ILE A 361 -13.32 -16.19 33.95
N ALA A 362 -13.30 -15.33 32.92
CA ALA A 362 -14.17 -15.45 31.76
C ALA A 362 -13.36 -15.32 30.46
N VAL A 363 -13.60 -16.24 29.52
CA VAL A 363 -13.09 -16.16 28.15
C VAL A 363 -14.15 -15.50 27.29
N ILE A 364 -13.91 -14.27 26.85
CA ILE A 364 -14.85 -13.49 26.04
C ILE A 364 -14.85 -14.05 24.61
N PRO A 365 -15.98 -14.58 24.10
CA PRO A 365 -16.04 -15.15 22.77
C PRO A 365 -15.96 -14.06 21.71
N THR A 366 -15.33 -14.39 20.57
CA THR A 366 -15.46 -13.56 19.37
C THR A 366 -16.89 -13.66 18.85
N VAL A 367 -17.51 -12.52 18.55
CA VAL A 367 -18.87 -12.46 17.97
C VAL A 367 -18.83 -11.83 16.58
N PRO A 368 -19.71 -12.26 15.64
CA PRO A 368 -19.86 -11.58 14.37
C PRO A 368 -20.43 -10.17 14.58
N ALA A 369 -20.25 -9.28 13.59
CA ALA A 369 -20.84 -7.95 13.64
C ALA A 369 -22.38 -7.99 13.85
N GLY A 370 -22.91 -6.94 14.46
CA GLY A 370 -24.32 -6.82 14.87
C GLY A 370 -24.68 -7.56 16.17
N ARG A 371 -23.72 -8.22 16.84
CA ARG A 371 -23.93 -8.82 18.16
C ARG A 371 -23.09 -8.14 19.23
N LYS A 372 -23.67 -7.97 20.43
CA LYS A 372 -22.93 -7.50 21.61
C LYS A 372 -22.02 -8.61 22.14
N GLN A 373 -20.82 -8.24 22.58
CA GLN A 373 -19.93 -9.16 23.28
C GLN A 373 -20.56 -9.54 24.63
N PRO A 374 -20.68 -10.83 24.96
CA PRO A 374 -21.27 -11.24 26.23
C PRO A 374 -20.26 -11.02 27.36
N LEU A 375 -20.62 -10.16 28.30
CA LEU A 375 -19.86 -9.93 29.53
C LEU A 375 -20.38 -10.83 30.66
N PRO A 376 -19.49 -11.34 31.55
CA PRO A 376 -19.91 -12.20 32.65
C PRO A 376 -20.65 -11.43 33.74
N LYS A 377 -21.70 -12.06 34.32
CA LYS A 377 -22.53 -11.46 35.38
C LYS A 377 -21.76 -11.08 36.63
N TRP A 378 -20.65 -11.76 36.94
CA TRP A 378 -19.86 -11.49 38.14
C TRP A 378 -19.15 -10.13 38.12
N LEU A 379 -19.10 -9.43 36.98
CA LEU A 379 -18.59 -8.06 36.91
C LEU A 379 -19.42 -7.06 37.70
N ALA A 380 -20.71 -7.33 37.95
CA ALA A 380 -21.52 -6.53 38.86
C ALA A 380 -20.87 -6.41 40.26
N GLY A 381 -20.11 -7.44 40.65
CA GLY A 381 -19.36 -7.47 41.90
C GLY A 381 -18.26 -6.42 42.03
N ILE A 382 -17.89 -5.68 40.97
CA ILE A 382 -16.98 -4.52 41.09
C ILE A 382 -17.65 -3.43 41.92
N LYS A 383 -18.92 -3.11 41.62
CA LYS A 383 -19.71 -2.13 42.39
C LYS A 383 -19.94 -2.60 43.82
N ASP A 384 -20.15 -3.90 44.01
CA ASP A 384 -20.38 -4.52 45.32
C ASP A 384 -19.08 -4.84 46.09
N LYS A 385 -17.91 -4.43 45.59
CA LYS A 385 -16.57 -4.70 46.17
C LYS A 385 -16.21 -6.19 46.34
N ASN A 386 -16.94 -7.08 45.67
CA ASN A 386 -16.65 -8.52 45.58
C ASN A 386 -15.56 -8.85 44.54
N VAL A 387 -15.26 -7.90 43.64
CA VAL A 387 -14.14 -7.94 42.72
C VAL A 387 -13.35 -6.64 42.91
N THR A 388 -12.20 -6.73 43.56
CA THR A 388 -11.40 -5.55 43.93
C THR A 388 -10.19 -5.34 43.02
N GLY A 389 -9.74 -6.40 42.32
CA GLY A 389 -8.72 -6.31 41.28
C GLY A 389 -9.10 -7.06 39.99
N LEU A 390 -8.60 -6.59 38.85
CA LEU A 390 -8.94 -7.13 37.53
C LEU A 390 -7.72 -7.28 36.62
N ILE A 391 -7.62 -8.42 35.95
CA ILE A 391 -6.71 -8.62 34.80
C ILE A 391 -7.54 -8.54 33.51
N LEU A 392 -7.18 -7.61 32.62
CA LEU A 392 -7.80 -7.44 31.31
C LEU A 392 -6.83 -7.83 30.18
N GLY A 393 -7.14 -8.94 29.51
CA GLY A 393 -6.48 -9.41 28.30
C GLY A 393 -7.04 -8.80 27.01
N GLY A 394 -7.46 -7.54 27.03
CA GLY A 394 -8.20 -6.87 25.95
C GLY A 394 -9.01 -5.66 26.41
N ASN A 395 -9.69 -4.99 25.46
CA ASN A 395 -10.52 -3.80 25.68
C ASN A 395 -12.02 -4.14 25.75
N PHE A 396 -12.48 -4.75 26.84
CA PHE A 396 -13.87 -5.26 26.96
C PHE A 396 -14.83 -4.36 27.73
N LEU A 397 -14.29 -3.45 28.54
CA LEU A 397 -15.04 -2.65 29.51
C LEU A 397 -14.77 -1.17 29.26
N ASP A 398 -15.72 -0.33 29.66
CA ASP A 398 -15.55 1.13 29.69
C ASP A 398 -15.17 1.63 31.11
N GLU A 399 -14.95 2.95 31.23
CA GLU A 399 -14.56 3.57 32.50
C GLU A 399 -15.64 3.47 33.59
N GLU A 400 -16.91 3.55 33.20
CA GLU A 400 -18.04 3.47 34.11
C GLU A 400 -18.13 2.07 34.75
N GLN A 401 -17.97 1.03 33.93
CA GLN A 401 -17.97 -0.36 34.41
C GLN A 401 -16.79 -0.67 35.33
N LEU A 402 -15.67 0.02 35.14
CA LEU A 402 -14.52 -0.13 36.01
C LEU A 402 -14.68 0.67 37.31
N ALA A 403 -15.59 1.66 37.40
CA ALA A 403 -15.71 2.59 38.53
C ALA A 403 -15.73 1.86 39.89
N GLY A 404 -14.84 2.27 40.81
CA GLY A 404 -14.68 1.65 42.13
C GLY A 404 -13.73 0.45 42.21
N LEU A 405 -13.22 -0.06 41.07
CA LEU A 405 -12.14 -1.06 41.04
C LEU A 405 -10.84 -0.49 41.65
N GLY A 406 -10.22 -1.26 42.55
CA GLY A 406 -9.02 -0.87 43.28
C GLY A 406 -7.70 -1.14 42.56
N PHE A 407 -7.61 -2.23 41.79
CA PHE A 407 -6.43 -2.58 41.01
C PHE A 407 -6.76 -3.07 39.60
N LEU A 408 -6.07 -2.55 38.58
CA LEU A 408 -6.25 -2.92 37.18
C LEU A 408 -4.90 -3.22 36.50
N LEU A 409 -4.74 -4.48 36.11
CA LEU A 409 -3.65 -4.94 35.24
C LEU A 409 -4.19 -5.18 33.83
N ILE A 410 -3.59 -4.54 32.82
CA ILE A 410 -3.91 -4.78 31.41
C ILE A 410 -2.75 -5.50 30.73
N ILE A 411 -3.06 -6.62 30.06
CA ILE A 411 -2.14 -7.38 29.21
C ILE A 411 -2.69 -7.36 27.79
N ASP A 412 -2.19 -6.44 26.96
CA ASP A 412 -2.72 -6.26 25.61
C ASP A 412 -1.65 -5.72 24.64
N GLY A 413 -1.88 -5.87 23.35
CA GLY A 413 -0.98 -5.36 22.30
C GLY A 413 -1.42 -4.03 21.70
N LEU A 414 -2.63 -3.55 22.00
CA LEU A 414 -3.24 -2.36 21.41
C LEU A 414 -3.62 -1.35 22.50
N LEU A 415 -3.53 -0.06 22.19
CA LEU A 415 -3.97 1.03 23.06
C LEU A 415 -5.50 1.04 23.16
N SER A 416 -6.02 1.34 24.35
CA SER A 416 -7.45 1.56 24.60
C SER A 416 -7.69 2.74 25.53
N PRO A 417 -8.86 3.41 25.46
CA PRO A 417 -9.17 4.53 26.34
C PRO A 417 -9.05 4.21 27.83
N VAL A 418 -9.40 2.99 28.23
CA VAL A 418 -9.36 2.56 29.65
C VAL A 418 -7.95 2.38 30.22
N GLN A 419 -6.89 2.57 29.43
CA GLN A 419 -5.51 2.41 29.88
C GLN A 419 -5.04 3.51 30.83
N GLU A 420 -5.61 4.72 30.74
CA GLU A 420 -5.28 5.81 31.69
C GLU A 420 -5.60 5.41 33.14
N ARG A 421 -6.56 4.50 33.30
CA ARG A 421 -6.93 3.97 34.61
C ARG A 421 -6.00 2.87 35.11
N ALA A 422 -5.35 2.13 34.22
CA ALA A 422 -4.61 0.94 34.57
C ALA A 422 -3.46 1.25 35.53
N ASP A 423 -3.33 0.42 36.55
CA ASP A 423 -2.23 0.52 37.51
C ASP A 423 -0.96 -0.08 36.92
N VAL A 424 -1.11 -1.11 36.07
CA VAL A 424 -0.02 -1.73 35.31
C VAL A 424 -0.47 -2.07 33.89
N LEU A 425 0.38 -1.76 32.90
CA LEU A 425 0.25 -2.11 31.49
C LEU A 425 1.40 -3.02 31.07
N LEU A 426 1.10 -4.19 30.52
CA LEU A 426 2.09 -5.12 29.98
C LEU A 426 1.85 -5.35 28.48
N PRO A 427 2.81 -4.98 27.60
CA PRO A 427 2.63 -5.07 26.15
C PRO A 427 2.71 -6.51 25.66
N ALA A 428 1.65 -6.97 25.00
CA ALA A 428 1.52 -8.32 24.47
C ALA A 428 1.74 -8.41 22.95
N ALA A 429 2.31 -9.52 22.50
CA ALA A 429 2.42 -9.88 21.09
C ALA A 429 1.04 -10.25 20.51
N LEU A 430 0.82 -9.95 19.22
CA LEU A 430 -0.44 -10.18 18.51
C LEU A 430 -0.25 -11.15 17.33
N LEU A 431 -1.23 -12.04 17.14
CA LEU A 431 -1.35 -12.87 15.92
C LEU A 431 -0.02 -13.57 15.55
N PHE A 432 0.59 -13.14 14.44
CA PHE A 432 1.79 -13.69 13.82
C PHE A 432 3.08 -13.39 14.59
N GLU A 433 2.99 -12.67 15.71
CA GLU A 433 4.12 -12.36 16.59
C GLU A 433 4.33 -13.41 17.69
N THR A 434 3.39 -14.35 17.82
CA THR A 434 3.44 -15.45 18.79
C THR A 434 3.21 -16.79 18.11
N ALA A 435 3.74 -17.85 18.73
CA ALA A 435 3.51 -19.24 18.35
C ALA A 435 2.59 -19.92 19.37
N GLY A 436 2.02 -21.06 18.98
CA GLY A 436 1.15 -21.85 19.86
C GLY A 436 0.15 -22.66 19.06
N THR A 437 -1.00 -22.96 19.65
CA THR A 437 -2.06 -23.71 18.99
C THR A 437 -3.42 -23.02 19.12
N PHE A 438 -4.30 -23.28 18.16
CA PHE A 438 -5.67 -22.76 18.13
C PHE A 438 -6.66 -23.87 17.79
N ARG A 439 -7.77 -23.93 18.53
CA ARG A 439 -8.86 -24.89 18.26
C ARG A 439 -9.97 -24.23 17.47
N THR A 440 -10.25 -24.78 16.29
CA THR A 440 -11.33 -24.29 15.43
C THR A 440 -12.71 -24.76 15.93
N ALA A 441 -13.77 -24.11 15.44
CA ALA A 441 -15.14 -24.52 15.71
C ALA A 441 -15.47 -25.94 15.20
N ALA A 442 -14.73 -26.41 14.19
CA ALA A 442 -14.79 -27.79 13.70
C ALA A 442 -14.03 -28.79 14.60
N GLY A 443 -13.50 -28.36 15.74
CA GLY A 443 -12.79 -29.20 16.71
C GLY A 443 -11.32 -29.47 16.37
N ARG A 444 -10.82 -29.03 15.21
CA ARG A 444 -9.43 -29.23 14.77
C ARG A 444 -8.48 -28.32 15.54
N VAL A 445 -7.35 -28.87 15.98
CA VAL A 445 -6.24 -28.09 16.54
C VAL A 445 -5.28 -27.74 15.41
N LYS A 446 -4.97 -26.45 15.27
CA LYS A 446 -4.04 -25.93 14.27
C LYS A 446 -2.90 -25.18 14.93
N THR A 447 -1.77 -25.14 14.24
CA THR A 447 -0.56 -24.45 14.70
C THR A 447 -0.62 -22.96 14.36
N LEU A 448 -0.17 -22.16 15.32
CA LEU A 448 0.19 -20.76 15.15
C LEU A 448 1.70 -20.70 15.00
N VAL A 449 2.15 -20.18 13.87
CA VAL A 449 3.57 -19.96 13.59
C VAL A 449 3.87 -18.49 13.78
N LYS A 450 4.93 -18.20 14.55
CA LYS A 450 5.48 -16.86 14.69
C LYS A 450 6.26 -16.51 13.43
N THR A 451 5.75 -15.56 12.66
CA THR A 451 6.37 -15.10 11.41
C THR A 451 6.85 -13.66 11.50
N SER A 452 6.27 -12.85 12.40
CA SER A 452 6.67 -11.45 12.63
C SER A 452 7.26 -11.22 14.03
N ARG A 453 7.99 -10.12 14.17
CA ARG A 453 8.55 -9.65 15.44
C ARG A 453 7.53 -8.74 16.13
N ALA A 454 7.36 -8.92 17.43
CA ALA A 454 6.58 -7.98 18.24
C ALA A 454 7.33 -6.63 18.33
N PRO A 455 6.63 -5.48 18.26
CA PRO A 455 7.24 -4.17 18.29
C PRO A 455 7.66 -3.77 19.71
N GLY A 456 8.68 -2.93 19.81
CA GLY A 456 9.19 -2.43 21.08
C GLY A 456 9.63 -3.57 22.00
N MET A 457 9.08 -3.57 23.22
CA MET A 457 9.34 -4.55 24.28
C MET A 457 8.21 -5.57 24.45
N ALA A 458 7.25 -5.62 23.52
CA ALA A 458 6.12 -6.54 23.60
C ALA A 458 6.56 -8.01 23.59
N ARG A 459 5.90 -8.86 24.40
CA ARG A 459 6.24 -10.29 24.54
C ARG A 459 5.02 -11.18 24.29
N PRO A 460 5.19 -12.43 23.83
CA PRO A 460 4.12 -13.43 23.86
C PRO A 460 3.48 -13.54 25.24
N GLU A 461 2.16 -13.65 25.31
CA GLU A 461 1.45 -13.67 26.60
C GLU A 461 1.87 -14.82 27.50
N TRP A 462 2.12 -16.01 26.95
CA TRP A 462 2.63 -17.13 27.73
C TRP A 462 3.96 -16.83 28.44
N GLU A 463 4.84 -16.00 27.85
CA GLU A 463 6.08 -15.54 28.49
C GLU A 463 5.78 -14.55 29.62
N ILE A 464 4.83 -13.62 29.40
CA ILE A 464 4.38 -12.65 30.41
C ILE A 464 3.79 -13.38 31.62
N LEU A 465 2.89 -14.34 31.37
CA LEU A 465 2.21 -15.12 32.41
C LEU A 465 3.17 -16.00 33.18
N ARG A 466 4.19 -16.57 32.53
CA ARG A 466 5.26 -17.29 33.21
C ARG A 466 6.06 -16.38 34.12
N ALA A 467 6.52 -15.23 33.61
CA ALA A 467 7.33 -14.28 34.37
C ALA A 467 6.55 -13.76 35.60
N LEU A 468 5.26 -13.47 35.42
CA LEU A 468 4.36 -13.11 36.50
C LEU A 468 4.19 -14.25 37.52
N GLY A 469 4.04 -15.49 37.03
CA GLY A 469 4.00 -16.68 37.88
C GLY A 469 5.25 -16.87 38.73
N GLN A 470 6.43 -16.59 38.16
CA GLN A 470 7.71 -16.62 38.89
C GLN A 470 7.74 -15.57 40.01
N ARG A 471 7.32 -14.32 39.73
CA ARG A 471 7.23 -13.27 40.75
C ARG A 471 6.22 -13.59 41.86
N LEU A 472 5.12 -14.25 41.51
CA LEU A 472 4.10 -14.71 42.46
C LEU A 472 4.50 -16.00 43.20
N GLY A 473 5.63 -16.63 42.89
CA GLY A 473 6.04 -17.91 43.48
C GLY A 473 5.15 -19.10 43.09
N LEU A 474 4.43 -19.01 41.96
CA LEU A 474 3.42 -19.98 41.53
C LEU A 474 4.05 -21.10 40.69
N LYS A 475 4.34 -22.24 41.33
CA LYS A 475 4.80 -23.47 40.64
C LYS A 475 3.86 -23.92 39.51
N ALA A 476 2.57 -23.59 39.59
CA ALA A 476 1.58 -23.94 38.58
C ALA A 476 1.85 -23.34 37.18
N LEU A 477 2.67 -22.28 37.11
CA LEU A 477 3.03 -21.57 35.88
C LEU A 477 4.52 -21.77 35.49
N ALA A 478 5.25 -22.62 36.21
CA ALA A 478 6.65 -22.90 35.93
C ALA A 478 6.79 -23.86 34.73
N PHE A 479 7.00 -23.29 33.55
CA PHE A 479 7.25 -24.00 32.29
C PHE A 479 8.44 -23.37 31.57
N ASP A 480 9.37 -24.18 31.05
CA ASP A 480 10.59 -23.63 30.44
C ASP A 480 10.37 -23.25 28.96
N SER A 481 9.41 -23.91 28.30
CA SER A 481 9.14 -23.71 26.88
C SER A 481 7.65 -23.73 26.51
N LEU A 482 7.32 -23.14 25.36
CA LEU A 482 6.00 -23.24 24.76
C LEU A 482 5.59 -24.70 24.49
N ALA A 483 6.54 -25.55 24.09
CA ALA A 483 6.28 -26.96 23.79
C ALA A 483 5.78 -27.74 25.02
N GLU A 484 6.36 -27.50 26.20
CA GLU A 484 5.89 -28.07 27.46
C GLU A 484 4.47 -27.60 27.80
N ILE A 485 4.18 -26.31 27.59
CA ILE A 485 2.84 -25.76 27.81
C ILE A 485 1.85 -26.45 26.87
N SER A 486 2.16 -26.50 25.57
CA SER A 486 1.32 -27.16 24.55
C SER A 486 1.04 -28.63 24.89
N ALA A 487 2.04 -29.36 25.40
CA ALA A 487 1.88 -30.75 25.84
C ALA A 487 0.97 -30.86 27.08
N ALA A 488 1.00 -29.87 27.97
CA ALA A 488 0.15 -29.79 29.15
C ALA A 488 -1.29 -29.33 28.85
N VAL A 489 -1.56 -28.73 27.68
CA VAL A 489 -2.90 -28.31 27.29
C VAL A 489 -3.76 -29.53 26.95
N GLY A 490 -4.68 -29.87 27.86
CA GLY A 490 -5.68 -30.91 27.64
C GLY A 490 -6.72 -30.59 26.55
N ASN A 491 -7.75 -31.43 26.46
CA ASN A 491 -8.81 -31.26 25.46
C ASN A 491 -9.78 -30.13 25.84
N ASP A 492 -9.51 -28.92 25.34
CA ASP A 492 -10.38 -27.75 25.49
C ASP A 492 -11.60 -27.80 24.55
N ARG A 493 -12.71 -27.21 24.99
CA ARG A 493 -13.96 -27.19 24.22
C ARG A 493 -13.82 -26.35 22.96
N ALA A 494 -14.29 -26.88 21.82
CA ALA A 494 -14.38 -26.13 20.57
C ALA A 494 -15.31 -24.90 20.70
N PRO A 495 -14.92 -23.74 20.13
CA PRO A 495 -15.78 -22.57 20.07
C PRO A 495 -17.01 -22.79 19.17
N LYS A 496 -18.06 -21.98 19.34
CA LYS A 496 -19.24 -22.04 18.48
C LYS A 496 -18.92 -21.44 17.10
N ALA A 497 -19.31 -22.14 16.03
CA ALA A 497 -19.16 -21.65 14.66
C ALA A 497 -20.05 -20.42 14.39
N PHE A 498 -19.65 -19.60 13.42
CA PHE A 498 -20.46 -18.46 12.98
C PHE A 498 -21.50 -18.95 11.96
N LYS A 499 -22.79 -18.73 12.22
CA LYS A 499 -23.83 -19.00 11.22
C LYS A 499 -23.60 -18.13 9.98
N GLY A 500 -23.53 -18.74 8.79
CA GLY A 500 -23.33 -18.07 7.51
C GLY A 500 -21.88 -17.72 7.15
N GLY A 501 -20.94 -17.79 8.11
CA GLY A 501 -19.49 -17.68 7.90
C GLY A 501 -18.98 -16.31 7.38
N PRO A 502 -17.87 -15.77 7.93
CA PRO A 502 -17.30 -14.49 7.48
C PRO A 502 -16.74 -14.54 6.05
N ARG A 503 -16.52 -15.73 5.47
CA ARG A 503 -16.02 -15.90 4.08
C ARG A 503 -17.09 -15.62 3.01
N HIS A 504 -18.37 -15.79 3.36
CA HIS A 504 -19.47 -15.67 2.42
C HIS A 504 -20.19 -14.33 2.50
N ASP A 505 -20.03 -13.60 3.61
CA ASP A 505 -20.64 -12.29 3.84
C ASP A 505 -19.69 -11.41 4.66
N VAL A 506 -19.22 -10.32 4.04
CA VAL A 506 -18.27 -9.38 4.69
C VAL A 506 -18.91 -8.69 5.89
N ARG A 507 -20.24 -8.53 5.92
CA ARG A 507 -20.96 -7.94 7.05
C ARG A 507 -20.95 -8.86 8.28
N ARG A 508 -20.47 -10.10 8.16
CA ARG A 508 -20.37 -11.08 9.26
C ARG A 508 -18.95 -11.27 9.79
N VAL A 509 -17.97 -10.50 9.31
CA VAL A 509 -16.66 -10.49 9.95
C VAL A 509 -16.76 -10.02 11.41
N PRO A 510 -15.84 -10.44 12.30
CA PRO A 510 -15.82 -9.97 13.68
C PRO A 510 -15.80 -8.43 13.75
N ALA A 511 -16.73 -7.85 14.51
CA ALA A 511 -16.72 -6.40 14.78
C ALA A 511 -15.65 -5.99 15.80
N PHE A 512 -15.12 -6.96 16.55
CA PHE A 512 -14.14 -6.72 17.59
C PHE A 512 -13.04 -7.78 17.56
N PHE A 513 -11.80 -7.34 17.80
CA PHE A 513 -10.63 -8.18 18.05
C PHE A 513 -10.10 -7.83 19.43
N ARG A 514 -10.16 -8.79 20.37
CA ARG A 514 -9.81 -8.57 21.79
C ARG A 514 -10.51 -7.36 22.42
N GLY A 515 -11.75 -7.09 22.00
CA GLY A 515 -12.53 -5.95 22.49
C GLY A 515 -12.30 -4.62 21.75
N HIS A 516 -11.21 -4.50 20.99
CA HIS A 516 -10.99 -3.37 20.08
C HIS A 516 -11.86 -3.49 18.84
N ARG A 517 -12.46 -2.39 18.38
CA ARG A 517 -13.27 -2.38 17.16
C ARG A 517 -12.37 -2.69 15.95
N THR A 518 -12.73 -3.69 15.16
CA THR A 518 -11.93 -4.07 14.00
C THR A 518 -11.94 -3.00 12.92
N ALA A 519 -12.99 -2.19 12.82
CA ALA A 519 -13.05 -1.09 11.87
C ALA A 519 -12.15 0.10 12.26
N ASP A 520 -11.73 0.24 13.52
CA ASP A 520 -10.73 1.24 13.91
C ASP A 520 -9.33 0.83 13.46
N LEU A 521 -9.07 -0.48 13.42
CA LEU A 521 -7.79 -1.07 12.99
C LEU A 521 -7.74 -1.34 11.48
N VAL A 522 -8.90 -1.58 10.86
CA VAL A 522 -9.08 -1.89 9.44
C VAL A 522 -10.19 -0.98 8.89
N PRO A 523 -9.87 0.30 8.61
CA PRO A 523 -10.86 1.34 8.33
C PRO A 523 -11.80 1.03 7.16
N ALA A 524 -11.35 0.26 6.17
CA ALA A 524 -12.17 -0.17 5.02
C ALA A 524 -13.40 -1.02 5.42
N LEU A 525 -13.47 -1.55 6.65
CA LEU A 525 -14.64 -2.29 7.15
C LEU A 525 -15.86 -1.41 7.41
N THR A 526 -15.68 -0.10 7.59
CA THR A 526 -16.77 0.87 7.75
C THR A 526 -17.75 0.86 6.56
N ALA A 527 -17.26 0.57 5.34
CA ALA A 527 -18.06 0.41 4.13
C ALA A 527 -19.13 -0.71 4.24
N PHE A 528 -19.01 -1.60 5.21
CA PHE A 528 -19.95 -2.69 5.47
C PHE A 528 -20.80 -2.48 6.73
N GLY A 529 -20.79 -1.26 7.29
CA GLY A 529 -21.57 -0.90 8.48
C GLY A 529 -21.00 -1.43 9.80
N LEU A 530 -19.70 -1.76 9.85
CA LEU A 530 -19.06 -2.15 11.10
C LEU A 530 -18.83 -0.91 11.99
N PRO A 531 -18.97 -1.07 13.32
CA PRO A 531 -18.82 0.05 14.26
C PRO A 531 -17.37 0.55 14.28
N ALA A 532 -17.20 1.87 14.13
CA ALA A 532 -15.92 2.57 14.26
C ALA A 532 -16.05 3.75 15.24
N ALA A 533 -14.95 4.25 15.77
CA ALA A 533 -14.91 5.48 16.56
C ALA A 533 -15.22 6.71 15.69
N ALA A 534 -15.88 7.72 16.28
CA ALA A 534 -16.30 8.94 15.56
C ALA A 534 -15.12 9.73 14.96
N SER A 535 -13.92 9.60 15.56
CA SER A 535 -12.69 10.34 15.18
C SER A 535 -12.13 10.03 13.78
N LEU A 536 -12.64 9.00 13.10
CA LEU A 536 -12.26 8.69 11.70
C LEU A 536 -13.21 9.31 10.66
N SER A 537 -14.30 9.94 11.11
CA SER A 537 -15.41 10.40 10.25
C SER A 537 -15.55 11.93 10.21
N GLU A 538 -14.79 12.66 11.02
CA GLU A 538 -14.88 14.12 11.00
C GLU A 538 -14.21 14.67 9.73
N LYS A 539 -15.05 15.12 8.79
CA LYS A 539 -14.69 16.29 7.99
C LYS A 539 -14.32 17.35 9.03
N SER A 540 -13.06 17.77 9.10
CA SER A 540 -12.79 19.01 9.82
C SER A 540 -13.52 20.08 9.02
N ASP A 541 -14.64 20.57 9.54
CA ASP A 541 -15.25 21.79 9.03
C ASP A 541 -14.25 22.91 9.30
N ALA A 542 -13.29 23.08 8.39
CA ALA A 542 -12.40 24.23 8.37
C ALA A 542 -13.24 25.43 7.89
N ALA A 543 -14.24 25.83 8.68
CA ALA A 543 -15.15 26.92 8.36
C ALA A 543 -14.37 28.20 7.99
N ASP A 544 -13.25 28.42 8.67
CA ASP A 544 -12.31 29.54 8.45
C ASP A 544 -11.13 29.19 7.51
N GLY A 545 -11.14 28.02 6.87
CA GLY A 545 -10.05 27.54 6.00
C GLY A 545 -9.93 28.27 4.64
N PHE A 546 -9.12 27.73 3.73
CA PHE A 546 -8.89 28.29 2.38
C PHE A 546 -9.75 27.57 1.35
N ALA A 547 -10.58 28.30 0.60
CA ALA A 547 -11.53 27.69 -0.32
C ALA A 547 -10.85 27.06 -1.56
N LEU A 548 -11.22 25.81 -1.88
CA LEU A 548 -10.84 25.15 -3.12
C LEU A 548 -11.80 25.56 -4.26
N LEU A 549 -11.32 26.45 -5.12
CA LEU A 549 -12.08 27.06 -6.22
C LEU A 549 -12.26 26.10 -7.40
N GLU A 550 -11.21 25.34 -7.72
CA GLU A 550 -11.19 24.39 -8.82
C GLU A 550 -10.33 23.18 -8.47
N LYS A 551 -10.78 22.00 -8.91
CA LYS A 551 -9.97 20.79 -8.92
C LYS A 551 -10.18 20.05 -10.23
N ARG A 552 -9.09 19.71 -10.90
CA ARG A 552 -9.11 18.95 -12.17
C ARG A 552 -7.95 17.97 -12.23
N GLU A 553 -8.20 16.71 -12.60
CA GLU A 553 -7.12 15.78 -12.96
C GLU A 553 -6.67 16.14 -14.39
N LEU A 554 -5.43 16.64 -14.52
CA LEU A 554 -4.88 17.08 -15.81
C LEU A 554 -4.49 15.87 -16.68
N VAL A 555 -3.80 14.94 -16.05
CA VAL A 555 -3.39 13.64 -16.57
C VAL A 555 -3.44 12.64 -15.41
N PRO A 556 -3.45 11.32 -15.66
CA PRO A 556 -3.52 10.33 -14.59
C PRO A 556 -2.52 10.59 -13.44
N ASN A 557 -3.03 10.70 -12.20
CA ASN A 557 -2.28 10.96 -10.95
C ASN A 557 -1.79 12.42 -10.74
N MET A 558 -2.18 13.36 -11.61
CA MET A 558 -1.79 14.77 -11.54
C MET A 558 -2.99 15.68 -11.48
N HIS A 559 -3.09 16.46 -10.41
CA HIS A 559 -4.26 17.25 -10.09
C HIS A 559 -3.92 18.73 -10.00
N LEU A 560 -4.58 19.54 -10.81
CA LEU A 560 -4.64 20.97 -10.64
C LEU A 560 -5.57 21.30 -9.47
N LEU A 561 -5.07 22.03 -8.49
CA LEU A 561 -5.85 22.65 -7.41
C LEU A 561 -5.70 24.17 -7.52
N ARG A 562 -6.82 24.88 -7.61
CA ARG A 562 -6.85 26.35 -7.53
C ARG A 562 -7.49 26.77 -6.22
N ILE A 563 -6.73 27.46 -5.39
CA ILE A 563 -7.07 27.75 -4.00
C ILE A 563 -7.16 29.27 -3.83
N LYS A 564 -8.19 29.73 -3.12
CA LYS A 564 -8.33 31.14 -2.74
C LYS A 564 -7.36 31.45 -1.60
N ALA A 565 -6.27 32.16 -1.89
CA ALA A 565 -5.24 32.56 -0.93
C ALA A 565 -4.70 33.98 -1.28
N PRO A 566 -5.46 35.06 -0.96
CA PRO A 566 -5.17 36.40 -1.47
C PRO A 566 -3.80 36.95 -1.08
N GLN A 567 -3.38 36.75 0.18
CA GLN A 567 -2.08 37.20 0.65
C GLN A 567 -0.94 36.49 -0.09
N VAL A 568 -1.06 35.17 -0.29
CA VAL A 568 -0.07 34.40 -1.02
C VAL A 568 0.04 34.90 -2.47
N ALA A 569 -1.09 35.04 -3.15
CA ALA A 569 -1.15 35.46 -4.54
C ALA A 569 -0.58 36.87 -4.78
N ALA A 570 -0.73 37.77 -3.81
CA ALA A 570 -0.21 39.15 -3.90
C ALA A 570 1.32 39.23 -3.89
N TYR A 571 1.99 38.29 -3.21
CA TYR A 571 3.46 38.31 -3.03
C TYR A 571 4.20 37.18 -3.77
N ALA A 572 3.47 36.28 -4.43
CA ALA A 572 4.04 35.14 -5.13
C ALA A 572 4.99 35.57 -6.26
N LYS A 573 6.15 34.94 -6.32
CA LYS A 573 7.17 35.11 -7.35
C LYS A 573 7.60 33.77 -7.94
N PRO A 574 8.13 33.74 -9.18
CA PRO A 574 8.62 32.52 -9.80
C PRO A 574 9.66 31.79 -8.94
N GLY A 575 9.49 30.48 -8.82
CA GLY A 575 10.38 29.61 -8.07
C GLY A 575 10.05 29.41 -6.59
N GLN A 576 9.00 30.05 -6.08
CA GLN A 576 8.55 29.88 -4.69
C GLN A 576 7.57 28.70 -4.52
N PHE A 577 7.33 28.32 -3.26
CA PHE A 577 6.42 27.26 -2.88
C PHE A 577 5.50 27.70 -1.73
N VAL A 578 4.53 26.84 -1.38
CA VAL A 578 3.64 27.01 -0.21
C VAL A 578 3.61 25.73 0.61
N ILE A 579 3.34 25.84 1.91
CA ILE A 579 2.98 24.71 2.76
C ILE A 579 1.46 24.57 2.75
N LEU A 580 0.96 23.36 2.47
CA LEU A 580 -0.46 23.04 2.49
C LEU A 580 -0.77 22.01 3.58
N MET A 581 -1.93 22.17 4.22
CA MET A 581 -2.56 21.18 5.10
C MET A 581 -4.02 21.04 4.69
N ALA A 582 -4.43 19.82 4.29
CA ALA A 582 -5.82 19.56 3.92
C ALA A 582 -6.76 19.68 5.13
N ARG A 583 -6.33 19.15 6.28
CA ARG A 583 -7.03 19.14 7.58
C ARG A 583 -6.10 19.68 8.68
N GLU A 584 -6.63 20.05 9.83
CA GLU A 584 -5.82 20.52 10.97
C GLU A 584 -4.80 19.49 11.46
N THR A 585 -5.12 18.20 11.27
CA THR A 585 -4.24 17.07 11.61
C THR A 585 -3.36 16.59 10.46
N SER A 586 -3.42 17.22 9.27
CA SER A 586 -2.60 16.85 8.12
C SER A 586 -1.14 17.20 8.35
N GLU A 587 -0.22 16.49 7.67
CA GLU A 587 1.19 16.86 7.69
C GLU A 587 1.37 18.20 6.94
N ARG A 588 2.32 19.01 7.41
CA ARG A 588 2.76 20.22 6.68
C ARG A 588 3.61 19.78 5.50
N THR A 589 3.19 20.07 4.28
CA THR A 589 3.89 19.59 3.07
C THR A 589 4.09 20.71 2.06
N PRO A 590 5.31 20.87 1.50
CA PRO A 590 5.59 21.90 0.52
C PRO A 590 5.07 21.52 -0.87
N PHE A 591 4.54 22.50 -1.59
CA PHE A 591 4.12 22.38 -2.99
C PHE A 591 4.50 23.63 -3.77
N THR A 592 5.12 23.43 -4.94
CA THR A 592 5.56 24.51 -5.82
C THR A 592 4.36 25.26 -6.40
N LEU A 593 4.43 26.59 -6.41
CA LEU A 593 3.44 27.43 -7.07
C LEU A 593 3.53 27.24 -8.60
N ALA A 594 2.42 26.86 -9.22
CA ALA A 594 2.34 26.60 -10.66
C ALA A 594 1.79 27.80 -11.45
N ASP A 595 0.88 28.57 -10.86
CA ASP A 595 0.43 29.88 -11.38
C ASP A 595 -0.29 30.65 -10.25
N TRP A 596 -0.57 31.94 -10.44
CA TRP A 596 -1.36 32.74 -9.50
C TRP A 596 -1.97 33.98 -10.17
N ASP A 597 -3.05 34.50 -9.58
CA ASP A 597 -3.68 35.74 -9.98
C ASP A 597 -3.90 36.62 -8.74
N ALA A 598 -3.23 37.77 -8.71
CA ALA A 598 -3.29 38.71 -7.59
C ALA A 598 -4.64 39.46 -7.51
N LYS A 599 -5.35 39.63 -8.65
CA LYS A 599 -6.65 40.31 -8.69
C LYS A 599 -7.75 39.42 -8.12
N ASP A 600 -7.75 38.14 -8.53
CA ASP A 600 -8.71 37.18 -8.00
C ASP A 600 -8.26 36.55 -6.67
N GLY A 601 -7.02 36.78 -6.24
CA GLY A 601 -6.44 36.28 -5.00
C GLY A 601 -6.33 34.76 -4.96
N SER A 602 -6.09 34.10 -6.09
CA SER A 602 -5.98 32.65 -6.21
C SER A 602 -4.58 32.20 -6.58
N ILE A 603 -4.23 31.02 -6.08
CA ILE A 603 -2.99 30.31 -6.42
C ILE A 603 -3.34 28.96 -7.04
N SER A 604 -2.53 28.52 -7.99
CA SER A 604 -2.66 27.24 -8.68
C SER A 604 -1.47 26.34 -8.36
N LEU A 605 -1.78 25.08 -8.09
CA LEU A 605 -0.82 24.04 -7.72
C LEU A 605 -1.06 22.80 -8.54
N ILE A 606 0.01 22.12 -8.95
CA ILE A 606 -0.09 20.79 -9.54
C ILE A 606 0.39 19.78 -8.51
N ILE A 607 -0.58 19.05 -7.97
CA ILE A 607 -0.37 18.05 -6.94
C ILE A 607 -0.30 16.68 -7.59
N GLU A 608 0.80 16.01 -7.37
CA GLU A 608 0.94 14.60 -7.66
C GLU A 608 0.59 13.77 -6.43
N GLU A 609 -0.23 12.72 -6.60
CA GLU A 609 -0.51 11.80 -5.51
C GLU A 609 0.62 10.76 -5.32
N VAL A 610 1.48 11.00 -4.32
CA VAL A 610 2.62 10.12 -3.96
C VAL A 610 2.62 9.67 -2.50
N GLY A 611 2.08 10.49 -1.61
CA GLY A 611 2.08 10.27 -0.16
C GLY A 611 0.75 10.63 0.49
N ARG A 612 0.73 10.60 1.83
CA ARG A 612 -0.45 10.91 2.65
C ARG A 612 -1.01 12.30 2.35
N SER A 613 -0.24 13.37 2.55
CA SER A 613 -0.72 14.75 2.36
C SER A 613 -1.24 15.01 0.96
N SER A 614 -0.51 14.57 -0.07
CA SER A 614 -0.97 14.70 -1.45
C SER A 614 -2.27 13.95 -1.71
N ARG A 615 -2.47 12.79 -1.07
CA ARG A 615 -3.71 12.02 -1.17
C ARG A 615 -4.86 12.71 -0.45
N GLU A 616 -4.63 13.26 0.74
CA GLU A 616 -5.64 14.04 1.47
C GLU A 616 -6.09 15.26 0.65
N LEU A 617 -5.15 16.00 0.05
CA LEU A 617 -5.44 17.11 -0.85
C LEU A 617 -6.22 16.67 -2.10
N VAL A 618 -5.79 15.58 -2.73
CA VAL A 618 -6.47 15.01 -3.91
C VAL A 618 -7.82 14.39 -3.56
N SER A 619 -8.11 14.09 -2.29
CA SER A 619 -9.45 13.65 -1.89
C SER A 619 -10.47 14.78 -1.75
N LEU A 620 -10.01 16.04 -1.65
CA LEU A 620 -10.90 17.20 -1.59
C LEU A 620 -11.70 17.36 -2.89
N THR A 621 -12.85 18.00 -2.82
CA THR A 621 -13.76 18.30 -3.91
C THR A 621 -13.98 19.81 -4.01
N LYS A 622 -14.39 20.29 -5.18
CA LYS A 622 -14.67 21.72 -5.38
C LYS A 622 -15.69 22.19 -4.32
N GLY A 623 -15.37 23.27 -3.61
CA GLY A 623 -16.18 23.78 -2.50
C GLY A 623 -15.69 23.37 -1.12
N ASP A 624 -14.85 22.33 -1.02
CA ASP A 624 -14.16 22.02 0.24
C ASP A 624 -13.16 23.13 0.59
N ARG A 625 -12.74 23.15 1.86
CA ARG A 625 -11.79 24.12 2.41
C ARG A 625 -10.58 23.39 2.95
N LEU A 626 -9.39 23.91 2.66
CA LEU A 626 -8.14 23.45 3.26
C LEU A 626 -7.97 24.11 4.62
N ALA A 627 -7.48 23.38 5.62
CA ALA A 627 -7.21 23.95 6.94
C ALA A 627 -6.18 25.09 6.88
N HIS A 628 -5.05 24.88 6.19
CA HIS A 628 -3.99 25.89 6.13
C HIS A 628 -3.28 25.96 4.77
N VAL A 629 -2.93 27.20 4.40
CA VAL A 629 -2.03 27.56 3.31
C VAL A 629 -1.05 28.59 3.86
N SER A 630 0.25 28.26 3.85
CA SER A 630 1.31 29.17 4.32
C SER A 630 2.29 29.48 3.19
N GLY A 631 2.44 30.76 2.86
CA GLY A 631 3.46 31.24 1.94
C GLY A 631 3.13 32.61 1.30
N PRO A 632 3.80 32.97 0.19
CA PRO A 632 4.84 32.18 -0.47
C PRO A 632 6.09 32.02 0.41
N LEU A 633 6.78 30.89 0.27
CA LEU A 633 8.01 30.55 0.99
C LEU A 633 9.13 30.21 0.00
N GLY A 634 10.36 30.20 0.50
CA GLY A 634 11.56 30.06 -0.30
C GLY A 634 11.94 31.35 -1.02
N ASN A 635 13.20 31.40 -1.45
CA ASN A 635 13.72 32.48 -2.29
C ASN A 635 13.14 32.37 -3.69
N ALA A 636 12.71 33.51 -4.23
CA ALA A 636 12.36 33.61 -5.63
C ALA A 636 13.60 33.35 -6.49
N PHE A 637 13.42 32.70 -7.64
CA PHE A 637 14.52 32.54 -8.57
C PHE A 637 14.92 33.90 -9.16
N PRO A 638 16.22 34.27 -9.20
CA PRO A 638 16.66 35.53 -9.77
C PRO A 638 16.38 35.56 -11.28
N ILE A 639 15.53 36.50 -11.71
CA ILE A 639 15.16 36.68 -13.12
C ILE A 639 16.07 37.74 -13.73
N GLU A 640 17.01 37.31 -14.58
CA GLU A 640 17.99 38.18 -15.23
C GLU A 640 18.09 37.89 -16.73
N LYS A 641 18.60 38.85 -17.51
CA LYS A 641 18.92 38.63 -18.93
C LYS A 641 20.26 37.90 -19.05
N LYS A 642 20.24 36.68 -19.55
CA LYS A 642 21.41 35.81 -19.78
C LYS A 642 21.65 35.52 -21.27
N GLY A 643 20.58 35.37 -22.06
CA GLY A 643 20.67 34.95 -23.46
C GLY A 643 19.68 33.84 -23.76
N THR A 644 20.19 32.66 -24.14
CA THR A 644 19.41 31.44 -24.38
C THR A 644 19.29 30.62 -23.10
N VAL A 645 18.05 30.43 -22.63
CA VAL A 645 17.75 29.70 -21.39
C VAL A 645 16.90 28.48 -21.70
N VAL A 646 17.36 27.31 -21.23
CA VAL A 646 16.61 26.05 -21.34
C VAL A 646 15.92 25.75 -20.02
N LEU A 647 14.62 25.49 -20.06
CA LEU A 647 13.80 25.13 -18.90
C LEU A 647 13.33 23.68 -19.01
N GLY A 648 13.87 22.77 -18.21
CA GLY A 648 13.49 21.36 -18.18
C GLY A 648 12.43 21.07 -17.10
N GLY A 649 11.22 20.69 -17.52
CA GLY A 649 10.11 20.36 -16.62
C GLY A 649 9.72 18.89 -16.71
N GLY A 650 9.80 18.16 -15.60
CA GLY A 650 9.38 16.77 -15.51
C GLY A 650 8.20 16.58 -14.58
N CYS A 651 7.10 16.04 -15.10
CA CYS A 651 5.92 15.70 -14.33
C CYS A 651 5.32 16.89 -13.55
N TYR A 652 5.36 16.98 -12.20
CA TYR A 652 4.85 18.19 -11.52
C TYR A 652 5.69 19.43 -11.87
N GLY A 653 6.95 19.23 -12.23
CA GLY A 653 7.86 20.30 -12.64
C GLY A 653 7.46 20.98 -13.94
N ILE A 654 6.64 20.34 -14.79
CA ILE A 654 6.04 20.99 -15.96
C ILE A 654 5.23 22.21 -15.53
N GLY A 655 4.51 22.09 -14.42
CA GLY A 655 3.76 23.21 -13.82
C GLY A 655 4.66 24.33 -13.31
N GLY A 656 5.72 23.98 -12.60
CA GLY A 656 6.57 24.98 -11.95
C GLY A 656 7.53 25.71 -12.91
N ILE A 657 7.76 25.21 -14.13
CA ILE A 657 8.54 25.95 -15.14
C ILE A 657 7.72 27.04 -15.86
N LEU A 658 6.39 26.99 -15.83
CA LEU A 658 5.52 27.97 -16.50
C LEU A 658 5.76 29.42 -16.01
N PRO A 659 5.76 29.73 -14.69
CA PRO A 659 6.00 31.08 -14.21
C PRO A 659 7.45 31.55 -14.48
N LEU A 660 8.41 30.63 -14.48
CA LEU A 660 9.81 30.94 -14.83
C LEU A 660 9.94 31.30 -16.31
N ALA A 661 9.31 30.53 -17.20
CA ALA A 661 9.31 30.77 -18.64
C ALA A 661 8.75 32.16 -18.96
N ARG A 662 7.61 32.51 -18.35
CA ARG A 662 6.95 33.81 -18.48
C ARG A 662 7.89 34.95 -18.09
N ALA A 663 8.42 34.92 -16.88
CA ALA A 663 9.28 35.99 -16.36
C ALA A 663 10.61 36.13 -17.13
N LEU A 664 11.25 35.02 -17.49
CA LEU A 664 12.51 35.03 -18.25
C LEU A 664 12.30 35.57 -19.68
N ARG A 665 11.17 35.24 -20.32
CA ARG A 665 10.81 35.76 -21.64
C ARG A 665 10.52 37.25 -21.60
N GLU A 666 9.77 37.72 -20.60
CA GLU A 666 9.48 39.15 -20.40
C GLU A 666 10.76 39.98 -20.18
N THR A 667 11.80 39.36 -19.60
CA THR A 667 13.12 39.98 -19.40
C THR A 667 14.00 39.98 -20.68
N GLY A 668 13.49 39.41 -21.79
CA GLY A 668 14.16 39.41 -23.09
C GLY A 668 15.14 38.25 -23.33
N ASN A 669 15.01 37.15 -22.59
CA ASN A 669 15.75 35.91 -22.88
C ASN A 669 15.08 35.09 -23.99
N ARG A 670 15.88 34.37 -24.77
CA ARG A 670 15.38 33.29 -25.64
C ARG A 670 15.10 32.06 -24.79
N VAL A 671 13.84 31.84 -24.45
CA VAL A 671 13.38 30.71 -23.62
C VAL A 671 13.01 29.49 -24.48
N ILE A 672 13.65 28.35 -24.21
CA ILE A 672 13.33 27.03 -24.76
C ILE A 672 12.82 26.15 -23.60
N SER A 673 11.55 25.78 -23.62
CA SER A 673 11.00 24.85 -22.63
C SER A 673 11.12 23.41 -23.13
N VAL A 674 11.53 22.50 -22.27
CA VAL A 674 11.58 21.07 -22.54
C VAL A 674 10.73 20.36 -21.50
N ILE A 675 9.67 19.69 -21.94
CA ILE A 675 8.81 18.89 -21.07
C ILE A 675 9.14 17.40 -21.21
N GLU A 676 9.27 16.71 -20.08
CA GLU A 676 9.41 15.25 -20.05
C GLU A 676 8.28 14.55 -19.30
N ALA A 677 7.94 13.36 -19.80
CA ALA A 677 7.05 12.44 -19.12
C ALA A 677 7.45 10.98 -19.38
N ALA A 678 6.91 10.06 -18.57
CA ALA A 678 7.10 8.63 -18.82
C ALA A 678 6.51 8.19 -20.18
N SER A 679 5.45 8.89 -20.60
CA SER A 679 4.74 8.66 -21.86
C SER A 679 3.94 9.89 -22.29
N ALA A 680 3.54 9.96 -23.56
CA ALA A 680 2.84 11.09 -24.16
C ALA A 680 1.51 11.45 -23.49
N TYR A 681 0.74 10.46 -23.00
CA TYR A 681 -0.54 10.72 -22.32
C TYR A 681 -0.42 11.38 -20.94
N LEU A 682 0.81 11.56 -20.46
CA LEU A 682 1.14 12.21 -19.19
C LEU A 682 1.70 13.61 -19.37
N LEU A 683 1.82 14.08 -20.61
CA LEU A 683 2.16 15.46 -20.93
C LEU A 683 0.92 16.33 -20.73
N PHE A 684 1.11 17.50 -20.13
CA PHE A 684 0.09 18.53 -19.97
C PHE A 684 0.74 19.90 -20.12
N TRP A 685 -0.06 20.94 -20.32
CA TRP A 685 0.38 22.34 -20.41
C TRP A 685 1.44 22.66 -21.47
N GLU A 686 1.49 21.88 -22.55
CA GLU A 686 2.36 22.20 -23.69
C GLU A 686 1.93 23.50 -24.37
N GLU A 687 0.63 23.68 -24.62
CA GLU A 687 0.11 24.88 -25.27
C GLU A 687 0.29 26.11 -24.39
N GLU A 688 0.03 25.99 -23.09
CA GLU A 688 0.29 27.02 -22.09
C GLU A 688 1.76 27.43 -22.10
N LEU A 689 2.70 26.48 -22.16
CA LEU A 689 4.14 26.78 -22.28
C LEU A 689 4.50 27.42 -23.62
N ARG A 690 3.85 27.05 -24.73
CA ARG A 690 4.06 27.71 -26.04
C ARG A 690 3.70 29.19 -26.00
N THR A 691 2.74 29.60 -25.18
CA THR A 691 2.40 31.02 -25.02
C THR A 691 3.50 31.84 -24.34
N VAL A 692 4.34 31.20 -23.51
CA VAL A 692 5.38 31.87 -22.70
C VAL A 692 6.82 31.50 -23.09
N SER A 693 7.01 30.66 -24.10
CA SER A 693 8.32 30.23 -24.60
C SER A 693 8.48 30.48 -26.10
N HIS A 694 9.71 30.60 -26.59
CA HIS A 694 10.01 30.72 -28.02
C HIS A 694 9.92 29.37 -28.71
N GLU A 695 10.28 28.32 -27.98
CA GLU A 695 10.30 26.94 -28.46
C GLU A 695 9.88 26.01 -27.31
N VAL A 696 9.09 24.99 -27.63
CA VAL A 696 8.74 23.91 -26.70
C VAL A 696 9.13 22.58 -27.34
N ARG A 697 9.98 21.82 -26.65
CA ARG A 697 10.41 20.48 -27.04
C ARG A 697 9.85 19.43 -26.07
N VAL A 698 9.66 18.22 -26.57
CA VAL A 698 9.05 17.11 -25.83
C VAL A 698 9.99 15.92 -25.79
N ALA A 699 10.12 15.29 -24.62
CA ALA A 699 10.77 14.00 -24.46
C ALA A 699 9.86 13.00 -23.75
N THR A 700 9.84 11.75 -24.21
CA THR A 700 9.12 10.67 -23.53
C THR A 700 10.03 9.46 -23.30
N LYS A 701 9.92 8.88 -22.11
CA LYS A 701 10.80 7.79 -21.67
C LYS A 701 10.50 6.48 -22.41
N ASP A 702 9.30 6.36 -22.97
CA ASP A 702 8.88 5.25 -23.84
C ASP A 702 8.93 5.55 -25.34
N GLY A 703 9.35 6.76 -25.73
CA GLY A 703 9.45 7.17 -27.14
C GLY A 703 8.09 7.38 -27.82
N SER A 704 6.99 7.38 -27.07
CA SER A 704 5.65 7.61 -27.63
C SER A 704 5.46 8.98 -28.28
N ARG A 705 6.28 9.97 -27.92
CA ARG A 705 6.32 11.31 -28.54
C ARG A 705 7.65 12.03 -28.32
N GLY A 706 8.09 12.78 -29.32
CA GLY A 706 9.30 13.60 -29.23
C GLY A 706 10.57 12.76 -29.12
N THR A 707 11.55 13.24 -28.37
CA THR A 707 12.83 12.56 -28.18
C THR A 707 12.67 11.38 -27.21
N LEU A 708 13.14 10.19 -27.61
CA LEU A 708 13.21 9.02 -26.73
C LEU A 708 14.20 9.31 -25.59
N GLY A 709 13.70 9.31 -24.35
CA GLY A 709 14.48 9.62 -23.17
C GLY A 709 13.85 10.72 -22.31
N GLY A 710 14.62 11.73 -21.96
CA GLY A 710 14.28 12.85 -21.10
C GLY A 710 14.84 14.18 -21.57
N VAL A 711 14.74 15.17 -20.69
CA VAL A 711 15.20 16.53 -20.97
C VAL A 711 16.69 16.61 -21.32
N GLN A 712 17.51 15.70 -20.79
CA GLN A 712 18.95 15.67 -20.99
C GLN A 712 19.34 15.23 -22.42
N GLU A 713 18.57 14.35 -23.08
CA GLU A 713 18.81 14.06 -24.51
C GLU A 713 18.40 15.23 -25.39
N VAL A 714 17.31 15.91 -25.05
CA VAL A 714 16.88 17.10 -25.78
C VAL A 714 17.90 18.23 -25.62
N PHE A 715 18.48 18.39 -24.44
CA PHE A 715 19.58 19.32 -24.21
C PHE A 715 20.75 19.04 -25.14
N GLN A 716 21.19 17.78 -25.24
CA GLN A 716 22.28 17.40 -26.14
C GLN A 716 21.94 17.78 -27.59
N GLN A 717 20.72 17.50 -28.05
CA GLN A 717 20.26 17.90 -29.38
C GLN A 717 20.25 19.43 -29.60
N ILE A 718 19.89 20.22 -28.57
CA ILE A 718 19.92 21.69 -28.66
C ILE A 718 21.36 22.16 -28.86
N VAL A 719 22.29 21.65 -28.05
CA VAL A 719 23.69 22.05 -28.11
C VAL A 719 24.32 21.62 -29.44
N ASP A 720 24.05 20.41 -29.92
CA ASP A 720 24.55 19.91 -31.21
C ASP A 720 24.05 20.76 -32.40
N GLN A 721 22.85 21.34 -32.30
CA GLN A 721 22.22 22.13 -33.37
C GLN A 721 22.54 23.63 -33.31
N GLN A 722 22.57 24.21 -32.11
CA GLN A 722 22.56 25.66 -31.89
C GLN A 722 23.82 26.17 -31.17
N GLY A 723 24.67 25.26 -30.66
CA GLY A 723 25.98 25.57 -30.07
C GLY A 723 25.95 26.14 -28.66
N GLN A 724 25.15 27.18 -28.39
CA GLN A 724 25.23 27.93 -27.14
C GLN A 724 23.94 27.90 -26.31
N VAL A 725 24.06 27.48 -25.06
CA VAL A 725 23.04 27.58 -24.00
C VAL A 725 23.68 28.32 -22.83
N ASP A 726 23.11 29.45 -22.43
CA ASP A 726 23.70 30.33 -21.40
C ASP A 726 23.26 29.94 -19.98
N MET A 727 22.14 29.23 -19.86
CA MET A 727 21.65 28.72 -18.57
C MET A 727 20.66 27.57 -18.76
N PHE A 728 20.73 26.58 -17.88
CA PHE A 728 19.73 25.52 -17.76
C PHE A 728 19.05 25.60 -16.39
N ILE A 729 17.72 25.55 -16.36
CA ILE A 729 16.96 25.39 -15.11
C ILE A 729 16.11 24.13 -15.20
N ALA A 730 16.25 23.22 -14.23
CA ALA A 730 15.54 21.96 -14.20
C ALA A 730 14.64 21.83 -12.96
N MET A 731 13.43 21.34 -13.18
CA MET A 731 12.46 21.02 -12.14
C MET A 731 11.80 19.69 -12.42
N GLY A 732 11.91 18.76 -11.48
CA GLY A 732 11.32 17.44 -11.61
C GLY A 732 11.80 16.51 -10.51
N CYS A 733 11.83 15.22 -10.79
CA CYS A 733 12.30 14.25 -9.80
C CYS A 733 13.83 14.33 -9.60
N THR A 734 14.31 13.96 -8.41
CA THR A 734 15.75 13.99 -8.05
C THR A 734 16.64 13.28 -9.08
N PHE A 735 16.16 12.19 -9.70
CA PHE A 735 16.90 11.46 -10.73
C PHE A 735 17.05 12.27 -12.03
N MET A 736 15.97 12.89 -12.51
CA MET A 736 16.00 13.76 -13.69
C MET A 736 16.96 14.94 -13.46
N MET A 737 16.89 15.57 -12.29
CA MET A 737 17.75 16.72 -11.96
C MET A 737 19.23 16.34 -11.89
N ARG A 738 19.56 15.18 -11.30
CA ARG A 738 20.92 14.62 -11.31
C ARG A 738 21.43 14.39 -12.73
N MET A 739 20.60 13.78 -13.58
CA MET A 739 20.96 13.50 -14.96
C MET A 739 21.22 14.77 -15.78
N VAL A 740 20.41 15.82 -15.57
CA VAL A 740 20.66 17.12 -16.20
C VAL A 740 21.99 17.69 -15.72
N ALA A 741 22.26 17.65 -14.42
CA ALA A 741 23.54 18.14 -13.86
C ALA A 741 24.74 17.42 -14.48
N GLU A 742 24.67 16.09 -14.62
CA GLU A 742 25.71 15.27 -15.25
C GLU A 742 25.87 15.60 -16.75
N GLN A 743 24.75 15.83 -17.46
CA GLN A 743 24.77 16.13 -18.89
C GLN A 743 25.28 17.54 -19.22
N THR A 744 24.98 18.54 -18.40
CA THR A 744 25.37 19.94 -18.66
C THR A 744 26.80 20.25 -18.25
N LYS A 745 27.38 19.46 -17.34
CA LYS A 745 28.73 19.69 -16.79
C LYS A 745 29.84 19.75 -17.85
N PRO A 746 29.92 18.85 -18.86
CA PRO A 746 30.94 18.93 -19.92
C PRO A 746 30.87 20.19 -20.79
N TRP A 747 29.70 20.84 -20.82
CA TRP A 747 29.44 22.03 -21.62
C TRP A 747 29.64 23.34 -20.83
N ASN A 748 30.01 23.24 -19.54
CA ASN A 748 30.16 24.39 -18.65
C ASN A 748 28.94 25.33 -18.61
N VAL A 749 27.73 24.76 -18.75
CA VAL A 749 26.48 25.51 -18.72
C VAL A 749 26.02 25.71 -17.28
N PRO A 750 25.84 26.95 -16.79
CA PRO A 750 25.27 27.21 -15.47
C PRO A 750 23.92 26.51 -15.33
N THR A 751 23.82 25.61 -14.35
CA THR A 751 22.66 24.71 -14.21
C THR A 751 22.05 24.84 -12.83
N PHE A 752 20.77 25.21 -12.76
CA PHE A 752 20.03 25.34 -11.51
C PHE A 752 18.95 24.27 -11.39
N VAL A 753 18.81 23.67 -10.21
CA VAL A 753 17.84 22.61 -9.93
C VAL A 753 16.97 22.97 -8.73
N ALA A 754 15.67 22.76 -8.84
CA ALA A 754 14.72 22.95 -7.75
C ALA A 754 14.71 21.72 -6.82
N LEU A 755 15.50 21.75 -5.76
CA LEU A 755 15.62 20.62 -4.83
C LEU A 755 14.35 20.43 -3.99
N ASN A 756 13.99 19.17 -3.77
CA ASN A 756 12.82 18.77 -2.98
C ASN A 756 13.18 17.80 -1.83
N PRO A 757 14.01 18.22 -0.86
CA PRO A 757 14.25 17.43 0.33
C PRO A 757 12.99 17.38 1.21
N ILE A 758 13.03 16.57 2.26
CA ILE A 758 11.99 16.56 3.29
C ILE A 758 11.93 17.95 3.93
N MET A 759 10.73 18.52 4.04
CA MET A 759 10.51 19.87 4.58
C MET A 759 9.27 19.86 5.46
N VAL A 760 9.36 20.46 6.64
CA VAL A 760 8.29 20.43 7.67
C VAL A 760 7.71 21.82 7.91
N ASP A 761 8.54 22.80 8.27
CA ASP A 761 8.06 24.17 8.55
C ASP A 761 8.07 25.09 7.32
N GLY A 762 9.01 24.91 6.39
CA GLY A 762 9.24 25.81 5.27
C GLY A 762 9.95 27.12 5.63
N THR A 763 10.41 27.28 6.88
CA THR A 763 11.06 28.48 7.43
C THR A 763 12.48 28.23 7.96
N GLY A 764 12.96 26.97 7.93
CA GLY A 764 14.33 26.60 8.30
C GLY A 764 14.53 26.23 9.78
N MET A 765 13.54 26.49 10.64
CA MET A 765 13.66 26.30 12.10
C MET A 765 13.93 24.83 12.50
N CYS A 766 13.35 23.86 11.79
CA CYS A 766 13.48 22.44 12.09
C CYS A 766 14.76 21.80 11.54
N GLY A 767 15.43 22.43 10.58
CA GLY A 767 16.59 21.87 9.89
C GLY A 767 16.35 20.57 9.09
N ALA A 768 15.10 20.18 8.85
CA ALA A 768 14.78 18.97 8.07
C ALA A 768 15.19 19.11 6.59
N CYS A 769 15.02 20.32 6.04
CA CYS A 769 15.24 20.68 4.62
C CYS A 769 16.73 20.81 4.25
N ARG A 770 17.66 20.41 5.15
CA ARG A 770 19.10 20.52 4.91
C ARG A 770 19.57 19.67 3.74
N VAL A 771 20.48 20.24 2.96
CA VAL A 771 21.15 19.66 1.79
C VAL A 771 22.59 20.15 1.74
N SER A 772 23.51 19.33 1.25
CA SER A 772 24.89 19.73 0.99
C SER A 772 25.05 20.22 -0.45
N VAL A 773 25.55 21.44 -0.61
CA VAL A 773 25.85 22.08 -1.90
C VAL A 773 27.22 22.74 -1.80
N HIS A 774 28.17 22.36 -2.68
CA HIS A 774 29.57 22.81 -2.63
C HIS A 774 30.23 22.55 -1.26
N GLU A 775 29.97 21.36 -0.69
CA GLU A 775 30.45 20.95 0.64
C GLU A 775 29.92 21.82 1.81
N GLU A 776 29.02 22.76 1.53
CA GLU A 776 28.36 23.59 2.54
C GLU A 776 26.94 23.08 2.84
N THR A 777 26.57 23.08 4.12
CA THR A 777 25.18 22.81 4.52
C THR A 777 24.30 24.02 4.20
N LYS A 778 23.29 23.80 3.36
CA LYS A 778 22.24 24.77 3.01
C LYS A 778 20.87 24.24 3.43
N PHE A 779 19.89 25.11 3.54
CA PHE A 779 18.51 24.81 3.86
C PHE A 779 17.60 25.11 2.66
N ALA A 780 17.08 24.07 2.00
CA ALA A 780 16.26 24.24 0.79
C ALA A 780 15.04 25.14 0.94
N CYS A 781 14.54 25.29 2.17
CA CYS A 781 13.38 26.09 2.49
C CYS A 781 13.65 27.60 2.62
N ILE A 782 14.89 28.02 2.93
CA ILE A 782 15.24 29.44 3.11
C ILE A 782 16.39 29.91 2.22
N ASP A 783 17.31 29.01 1.84
CA ASP A 783 18.38 29.30 0.88
C ASP A 783 17.91 29.00 -0.55
N GLY A 784 16.98 28.04 -0.70
CA GLY A 784 16.49 27.54 -1.97
C GLY A 784 15.10 28.06 -2.36
N PRO A 785 14.34 27.33 -3.21
CA PRO A 785 14.55 25.91 -3.53
C PRO A 785 15.54 25.64 -4.67
N PHE A 786 16.02 26.67 -5.39
CA PHE A 786 16.96 26.50 -6.51
C PHE A 786 18.41 26.55 -6.04
N PHE A 787 19.18 25.55 -6.46
CA PHE A 787 20.61 25.45 -6.17
C PHE A 787 21.40 25.17 -7.44
N ASP A 788 22.69 25.50 -7.41
CA ASP A 788 23.64 25.08 -8.44
C ASP A 788 23.72 23.54 -8.44
N ALA A 789 23.33 22.95 -9.57
CA ALA A 789 23.22 21.52 -9.75
C ALA A 789 24.57 20.79 -9.72
N HIS A 790 25.66 21.48 -10.04
CA HIS A 790 27.00 20.89 -10.10
C HIS A 790 27.65 20.76 -8.72
N GLY A 791 27.14 21.48 -7.73
CA GLY A 791 27.60 21.42 -6.33
C GLY A 791 26.79 20.47 -5.43
N VAL A 792 25.65 19.96 -5.88
CA VAL A 792 24.74 19.15 -5.04
C VAL A 792 25.36 17.78 -4.70
N ASP A 793 25.35 17.41 -3.43
CA ASP A 793 25.55 16.02 -3.01
C ASP A 793 24.26 15.21 -3.25
N TRP A 794 24.21 14.55 -4.41
CA TRP A 794 23.06 13.77 -4.85
C TRP A 794 22.84 12.50 -4.03
N ASP A 795 23.91 11.91 -3.48
CA ASP A 795 23.83 10.66 -2.74
C ASP A 795 23.35 10.92 -1.31
N GLU A 796 23.83 11.99 -0.67
CA GLU A 796 23.29 12.49 0.60
C GLU A 796 21.79 12.82 0.44
N LEU A 797 21.42 13.64 -0.54
CA LEU A 797 20.02 14.02 -0.78
C LEU A 797 19.12 12.79 -0.97
N ALA A 798 19.59 11.78 -1.72
CA ALA A 798 18.87 10.54 -1.92
C ALA A 798 18.72 9.74 -0.61
N CYS A 799 19.76 9.61 0.19
CA CYS A 799 19.71 8.95 1.49
C CYS A 799 18.70 9.62 2.42
N ARG A 800 18.79 10.96 2.54
CA ARG A 800 17.90 11.77 3.39
C ARG A 800 16.43 11.64 3.00
N LYS A 801 16.10 11.71 1.70
CA LYS A 801 14.72 11.52 1.22
C LYS A 801 14.14 10.15 1.54
N ASN A 802 14.97 9.12 1.67
CA ASN A 802 14.52 7.75 1.93
C ASN A 802 14.57 7.37 3.41
N ALA A 803 14.95 8.28 4.31
CA ALA A 803 15.12 8.01 5.73
C ALA A 803 13.83 7.50 6.41
N TYR A 804 12.68 8.03 6.00
CA TYR A 804 11.36 7.68 6.56
C TYR A 804 10.51 6.84 5.59
N ALA A 805 11.16 6.15 4.65
CA ALA A 805 10.46 5.42 3.60
C ALA A 805 9.52 4.32 4.15
N ARG A 806 9.66 3.90 5.42
CA ARG A 806 8.70 2.97 6.03
C ARG A 806 7.52 3.71 6.66
N GLU A 807 7.79 4.74 7.44
CA GLU A 807 6.80 5.54 8.15
C GLU A 807 5.82 6.20 7.17
N GLU A 808 6.28 6.74 6.04
CA GLU A 808 5.31 7.33 5.09
C GLU A 808 4.45 6.24 4.39
N VAL A 809 4.83 4.95 4.41
CA VAL A 809 3.93 3.86 3.96
C VAL A 809 2.86 3.63 4.99
N GLU A 810 3.26 3.49 6.26
CA GLU A 810 2.36 3.25 7.38
C GLU A 810 1.35 4.40 7.55
N ALA A 811 1.77 5.62 7.24
CA ALA A 811 0.93 6.83 7.29
C ALA A 811 -0.08 6.94 6.13
N LEU A 812 0.03 6.15 5.05
CA LEU A 812 -0.89 6.27 3.92
C LEU A 812 -2.34 5.99 4.34
N PRO A 813 -3.30 6.85 3.96
CA PRO A 813 -4.71 6.63 4.26
C PRO A 813 -5.19 5.28 3.72
N GLN A 814 -5.68 4.44 4.64
CA GLN A 814 -6.25 3.11 4.33
C GLN A 814 -7.74 3.21 3.99
N THR A 815 -8.39 4.27 4.47
CA THR A 815 -9.66 4.79 3.96
C THR A 815 -9.38 5.88 2.93
N VAL A 816 -9.86 5.67 1.71
CA VAL A 816 -10.43 6.81 0.98
C VAL A 816 -11.79 7.02 1.64
N ASP A 817 -12.22 8.25 1.87
CA ASP A 817 -13.59 8.50 2.34
C ASP A 817 -14.58 7.95 1.31
N LEU A 818 -14.96 6.68 1.48
CA LEU A 818 -15.81 5.95 0.55
C LEU A 818 -17.22 6.52 0.57
N ASN A 819 -17.62 7.24 1.63
CA ASN A 819 -18.90 7.94 1.66
C ASN A 819 -18.92 9.13 0.69
N ALA A 820 -17.80 9.86 0.58
CA ALA A 820 -17.66 10.96 -0.39
C ALA A 820 -17.67 10.49 -1.85
N LEU A 821 -17.25 9.24 -2.12
CA LEU A 821 -17.23 8.66 -3.47
C LEU A 821 -18.48 7.83 -3.82
N MET A 822 -19.11 7.18 -2.84
CA MET A 822 -20.31 6.37 -3.08
C MET A 822 -21.60 7.22 -3.09
N PHE A 823 -21.58 8.42 -2.51
CA PHE A 823 -22.74 9.32 -2.46
C PHE A 823 -22.33 10.80 -2.62
N PRO A 824 -22.10 11.31 -3.84
CA PRO A 824 -22.11 12.74 -4.06
C PRO A 824 -23.57 13.21 -3.92
N GLY A 825 -23.96 13.63 -2.72
CA GLY A 825 -25.17 14.45 -2.53
C GLY A 825 -26.51 13.75 -2.29
N THR A 826 -26.57 12.62 -1.59
CA THR A 826 -27.87 12.09 -1.09
C THR A 826 -27.92 11.99 0.42
N THR A 827 -28.09 13.14 1.09
CA THR A 827 -29.04 13.17 2.21
C THR A 827 -30.40 12.86 1.60
N CYS A 828 -30.84 11.62 1.73
CA CYS A 828 -32.18 11.21 1.34
C CYS A 828 -33.18 11.83 2.33
N GLN A 829 -33.47 13.11 2.16
CA GLN A 829 -34.76 13.65 2.57
C GLN A 829 -35.75 13.23 1.48
N GLY A 830 -36.78 12.49 1.89
CA GLY A 830 -37.57 11.65 1.00
C GLY A 830 -38.14 12.36 -0.23
N ARG A 831 -37.90 11.75 -1.40
CA ARG A 831 -38.87 11.37 -2.44
C ARG A 831 -38.09 10.76 -3.60
N GLY A 832 -38.60 9.65 -4.16
CA GLY A 832 -37.86 8.77 -5.06
C GLY A 832 -37.58 9.33 -6.47
N CYS A 833 -36.64 8.68 -7.16
CA CYS A 833 -36.46 8.44 -8.61
C CYS A 833 -35.00 7.95 -8.81
N GLY A 834 -34.61 7.01 -9.67
CA GLY A 834 -35.23 6.57 -10.92
C GLY A 834 -34.61 7.30 -12.11
N ARG A 835 -33.36 6.95 -12.49
CA ARG A 835 -32.79 6.97 -13.86
C ARG A 835 -31.32 6.52 -13.86
#